data_AF-A0A7C7QPN1-F1
#
_entry.id   AF-A0A7C7QPN1-F1
#
_cell.length_a   1.000
_cell.length_b   1.000
_cell.length_c   1.000
_cell.angle_alpha   90.00
_cell.angle_beta   90.00
_cell.angle_gamma   90.00
#
_symmetry.space_group_name_H-M   'P 1'
#
loop_
_entity.id
_entity.type
_entity.pdbx_description
1 polymer ?
#
loop_
_entity_poly.entity_id
_entity_poly.type
_entity_poly.pdbx_seq_one_letter_code
_entity_poly.pdbx_strand_id
1 'polypeptide(L)'
;MKIGRYEYPKDFYYDSYHSYARLDDGLVVQGITDLAQGTMGEILFIELPRLGRTFAQGERLFSVQSTEPGMAARRVHAIVSGEVAAVNHDLTDNPDLVNGDPYGAGWIVKIQPRDLSELDNLWQATDPELEAWAWEELENIAPPLRFLEHLLGERATTSELERELYSRDMAPVPSLLVTSLGLKTKPDIVVRPETDEEVVRIVKHAARHDIPITPRASGSTPYFDSVPVKGGILLDLNGLRGEPALNEDRLTVTVRAATRLQELDHWLRQRGFALKSYPTSAPSATVGGWLNMEGYGIGSLRYGSIHEQAVSARVVMPDGQIMTVNKDSNPPLSWFAGSEGTLGIVTECELSIRPKPASEGHHLLAFSDITSLQEAALAIAGADPRPYNVHYMDPNYLQLVEEAGFSVPDHRLLLSIDYDGDEEEVNRGGILVREVAARTGGEVLPAEMALEEWEERFGALRAKRRGPSLLAAETWLPLSSLNAYLTDVEKLGRRTGIRFFNYGHVVSPQNVVSFSMYRANEKEVINYVMSLSLTKKLHDISQKNGGRPYGIGVWNTPYLDRIFSKEELAELRHRKGLRDPQGIMNPGKIYRPLRLLLPLLFKPGMNAMALMRGIVGRVGGNLQKMFSGLDAQKKKSGVIVPIPSIASLCRDSYAGLETETLICGRCGFCRGVCPVYEEIGWESAAPRGKIAFAKRLNGGNG
;
A
#
# COMPACT_ATOMS: atom_id res chain seq x y z
N MET A 1 -6.62 -32.15 0.95
CA MET A 1 -7.22 -30.93 0.38
C MET A 1 -7.24 -29.85 1.45
N LYS A 2 -7.26 -28.56 1.07
CA LYS A 2 -7.44 -27.44 2.02
C LYS A 2 -8.61 -26.56 1.57
N ILE A 3 -9.45 -26.18 2.52
CA ILE A 3 -10.60 -25.29 2.34
C ILE A 3 -10.38 -24.08 3.25
N GLY A 4 -9.85 -23.00 2.68
CA GLY A 4 -9.38 -21.85 3.47
C GLY A 4 -8.28 -22.29 4.43
N ARG A 5 -8.49 -22.06 5.72
CA ARG A 5 -7.57 -22.53 6.77
C ARG A 5 -7.76 -24.00 7.17
N TYR A 6 -8.80 -24.68 6.68
CA TYR A 6 -9.19 -26.00 7.14
C TYR A 6 -8.57 -27.14 6.34
N GLU A 7 -8.15 -28.19 7.03
CA GLU A 7 -7.55 -29.37 6.43
C GLU A 7 -8.54 -30.52 6.21
N TYR A 8 -8.41 -31.19 5.08
CA TYR A 8 -9.08 -32.44 4.75
C TYR A 8 -8.02 -33.47 4.31
N PRO A 9 -7.47 -34.26 5.25
CA PRO A 9 -6.54 -35.35 4.94
C PRO A 9 -7.02 -36.31 3.84
N LYS A 10 -6.08 -36.87 3.06
CA LYS A 10 -6.42 -37.71 1.90
C LYS A 10 -6.93 -39.10 2.25
N ASP A 11 -6.50 -39.65 3.38
CA ASP A 11 -6.80 -41.04 3.78
C ASP A 11 -8.07 -41.16 4.64
N PHE A 12 -8.95 -40.17 4.53
CA PHE A 12 -10.16 -40.02 5.34
C PHE A 12 -11.38 -39.93 4.43
N TYR A 13 -12.53 -40.34 4.98
CA TYR A 13 -13.84 -40.23 4.37
C TYR A 13 -14.65 -39.16 5.10
N TYR A 14 -15.55 -38.48 4.39
CA TYR A 14 -16.28 -37.32 4.89
C TYR A 14 -17.76 -37.40 4.53
N ASP A 15 -18.61 -36.92 5.44
CA ASP A 15 -20.04 -36.75 5.18
C ASP A 15 -20.44 -35.27 5.13
N SER A 16 -21.68 -35.02 4.68
CA SER A 16 -22.29 -33.69 4.67
C SER A 16 -22.74 -33.21 6.06
N TYR A 17 -22.54 -34.00 7.11
CA TYR A 17 -22.82 -33.65 8.50
C TYR A 17 -21.58 -33.19 9.25
N HIS A 18 -20.45 -33.02 8.55
CA HIS A 18 -19.14 -32.63 9.07
C HIS A 18 -18.49 -33.67 9.98
N SER A 19 -18.74 -34.94 9.72
CA SER A 19 -18.00 -36.05 10.32
C SER A 19 -16.89 -36.51 9.40
N TYR A 20 -15.85 -37.11 9.98
CA TYR A 20 -14.88 -37.90 9.23
C TYR A 20 -14.90 -39.36 9.67
N ALA A 21 -14.46 -40.26 8.79
CA ALA A 21 -14.08 -41.64 9.09
C ALA A 21 -12.64 -41.90 8.64
N ARG A 22 -11.89 -42.64 9.46
CA ARG A 22 -10.62 -43.26 9.06
C ARG A 22 -10.61 -44.73 9.50
N LEU A 23 -10.02 -45.59 8.68
CA LEU A 23 -9.78 -46.99 9.04
C LEU A 23 -8.58 -47.14 9.97
N ASP A 24 -8.76 -47.95 11.01
CA ASP A 24 -7.74 -48.25 12.03
C ASP A 24 -7.93 -49.70 12.49
N ASP A 25 -7.07 -50.62 12.02
CA ASP A 25 -7.12 -52.06 12.35
C ASP A 25 -8.52 -52.70 12.19
N GLY A 26 -9.24 -52.36 11.12
CA GLY A 26 -10.59 -52.87 10.84
C GLY A 26 -11.73 -52.20 11.62
N LEU A 27 -11.41 -51.23 12.48
CA LEU A 27 -12.37 -50.32 13.10
C LEU A 27 -12.48 -49.03 12.27
N VAL A 28 -13.65 -48.39 12.37
CA VAL A 28 -13.87 -47.04 11.81
C VAL A 28 -13.74 -46.02 12.94
N VAL A 29 -12.71 -45.19 12.88
CA VAL A 29 -12.51 -44.06 13.77
C VAL A 29 -13.33 -42.89 13.25
N GLN A 30 -14.23 -42.36 14.07
CA GLN A 30 -15.07 -41.21 13.73
C GLN A 30 -14.80 -40.03 14.67
N GLY A 31 -14.76 -38.84 14.08
CA GLY A 31 -14.71 -37.55 14.76
C GLY A 31 -15.45 -36.47 13.95
N ILE A 32 -15.22 -35.20 14.29
CA ILE A 32 -15.72 -34.05 13.53
C ILE A 32 -14.61 -33.46 12.65
N THR A 33 -14.97 -32.89 11.51
CA THR A 33 -13.99 -32.24 10.61
C THR A 33 -13.41 -30.98 11.24
N ASP A 34 -12.23 -30.58 10.76
CA ASP A 34 -11.59 -29.30 11.10
C ASP A 34 -12.49 -28.10 10.74
N LEU A 35 -13.21 -28.17 9.62
CA LEU A 35 -14.24 -27.18 9.27
C LEU A 35 -15.35 -27.09 10.32
N ALA A 36 -15.87 -28.23 10.80
CA ALA A 36 -16.88 -28.23 11.86
C ALA A 36 -16.33 -27.63 13.14
N GLN A 37 -15.14 -28.04 13.57
CA GLN A 37 -14.51 -27.50 14.78
C GLN A 37 -14.37 -25.98 14.66
N GLY A 38 -13.73 -25.48 13.59
CA GLY A 38 -13.42 -24.06 13.52
C GLY A 38 -14.62 -23.14 13.27
N THR A 39 -15.70 -23.65 12.66
CA THR A 39 -16.96 -22.90 12.55
C THR A 39 -17.80 -22.94 13.82
N MET A 40 -17.64 -23.98 14.66
CA MET A 40 -18.29 -24.07 15.97
C MET A 40 -17.55 -23.31 17.07
N GLY A 41 -16.31 -22.88 16.84
CA GLY A 41 -15.46 -22.24 17.84
C GLY A 41 -14.83 -23.24 18.80
N GLU A 42 -14.58 -22.83 20.04
CA GLU A 42 -13.97 -23.70 21.04
C GLU A 42 -14.97 -24.76 21.50
N ILE A 43 -14.63 -26.03 21.31
CA ILE A 43 -15.39 -27.17 21.82
C ILE A 43 -15.12 -27.29 23.31
N LEU A 44 -16.18 -27.21 24.11
CA LEU A 44 -16.11 -27.20 25.57
C LEU A 44 -16.46 -28.56 26.19
N PHE A 45 -17.32 -29.32 25.51
CA PHE A 45 -17.84 -30.56 26.05
C PHE A 45 -18.31 -31.50 24.94
N ILE A 46 -18.09 -32.80 25.14
CA ILE A 46 -18.46 -33.85 24.20
C ILE A 46 -19.24 -34.93 24.96
N GLU A 47 -20.50 -35.17 24.58
CA GLU A 47 -21.33 -36.22 25.15
C GLU A 47 -20.96 -37.57 24.49
N LEU A 48 -19.97 -38.27 25.05
CA LEU A 48 -19.49 -39.54 24.52
C LEU A 48 -20.59 -40.62 24.49
N PRO A 49 -20.63 -41.47 23.44
CA PRO A 49 -21.60 -42.55 23.36
C PRO A 49 -21.25 -43.68 24.34
N ARG A 50 -22.23 -44.51 24.69
CA ARG A 50 -21.99 -45.69 25.56
C ARG A 50 -21.29 -46.80 24.79
N LEU A 51 -20.26 -47.41 25.39
CA LEU A 51 -19.63 -48.63 24.88
C LEU A 51 -20.68 -49.74 24.64
N GLY A 52 -20.54 -50.48 23.55
CA GLY A 52 -21.46 -51.55 23.16
C GLY A 52 -22.82 -51.06 22.61
N ARG A 53 -23.05 -49.75 22.51
CA ARG A 53 -24.27 -49.23 21.85
C ARG A 53 -24.21 -49.59 20.36
N THR A 54 -25.26 -50.22 19.85
CA THR A 54 -25.45 -50.45 18.41
C THR A 54 -26.31 -49.36 17.79
N PHE A 55 -26.08 -49.05 16.52
CA PHE A 55 -26.78 -48.00 15.79
C PHE A 55 -26.74 -48.25 14.27
N ALA A 56 -27.62 -47.58 13.53
CA ALA A 56 -27.58 -47.54 12.07
C ALA A 56 -26.80 -46.32 11.55
N GLN A 57 -26.32 -46.37 10.31
CA GLN A 57 -25.73 -45.21 9.63
C GLN A 57 -26.74 -44.06 9.61
N GLY A 58 -26.28 -42.84 9.92
CA GLY A 58 -27.12 -41.65 10.01
C GLY A 58 -27.88 -41.49 11.34
N GLU A 59 -27.84 -42.47 12.25
CA GLU A 59 -28.44 -42.33 13.58
C GLU A 59 -27.59 -41.43 14.48
N ARG A 60 -28.21 -40.64 15.38
CA ARG A 60 -27.48 -39.80 16.34
C ARG A 60 -26.54 -40.63 17.21
N LEU A 61 -25.23 -40.40 17.10
CA LEU A 61 -24.24 -41.13 17.86
C LEU A 61 -23.82 -40.38 19.14
N PHE A 62 -23.39 -39.13 19.00
CA PHE A 62 -22.94 -38.27 20.11
C PHE A 62 -23.33 -36.80 19.89
N SER A 63 -23.04 -35.94 20.86
CA SER A 63 -23.22 -34.50 20.72
C SER A 63 -21.98 -33.73 21.17
N VAL A 64 -21.72 -32.59 20.54
CA VAL A 64 -20.61 -31.68 20.88
C VAL A 64 -21.20 -30.32 21.25
N GLN A 65 -20.62 -29.66 22.25
CA GLN A 65 -21.01 -28.32 22.70
C GLN A 65 -19.85 -27.34 22.53
N SER A 66 -20.17 -26.10 22.15
CA SER A 66 -19.16 -25.09 21.83
C SER A 66 -19.52 -23.70 22.33
N THR A 67 -18.55 -22.78 22.24
CA THR A 67 -18.69 -21.39 22.66
C THR A 67 -19.53 -20.52 21.71
N GLU A 68 -19.74 -20.94 20.46
CA GLU A 68 -20.30 -20.07 19.42
C GLU A 68 -21.82 -19.86 19.55
N PRO A 69 -22.31 -18.61 19.71
CA PRO A 69 -23.72 -18.31 19.81
C PRO A 69 -24.49 -18.77 18.55
N GLY A 70 -25.47 -19.65 18.72
CA GLY A 70 -26.26 -20.22 17.61
C GLY A 70 -25.77 -21.59 17.13
N MET A 71 -24.57 -22.03 17.54
CA MET A 71 -24.05 -23.40 17.32
C MET A 71 -23.66 -24.11 18.62
N ALA A 72 -24.22 -23.68 19.75
CA ALA A 72 -23.84 -24.14 21.10
C ALA A 72 -23.94 -25.66 21.33
N ALA A 73 -24.72 -26.39 20.53
CA ALA A 73 -24.76 -27.84 20.55
C ALA A 73 -25.03 -28.42 19.16
N ARG A 74 -24.20 -29.39 18.74
CA ARG A 74 -24.35 -30.11 17.48
C ARG A 74 -24.52 -31.60 17.74
N ARG A 75 -25.52 -32.19 17.09
CA ARG A 75 -25.74 -33.64 17.09
C ARG A 75 -24.94 -34.24 15.96
N VAL A 76 -24.09 -35.21 16.27
CA VAL A 76 -23.25 -35.90 15.29
C VAL A 76 -23.83 -37.29 15.02
N HIS A 77 -24.00 -37.62 13.75
CA HIS A 77 -24.61 -38.87 13.29
C HIS A 77 -23.54 -39.93 13.04
N ALA A 78 -23.87 -41.20 13.23
CA ALA A 78 -22.97 -42.30 12.94
C ALA A 78 -22.65 -42.35 11.43
N ILE A 79 -21.36 -42.36 11.10
CA ILE A 79 -20.90 -42.33 9.71
C ILE A 79 -20.97 -43.70 9.02
N VAL A 80 -21.02 -44.77 9.82
CA VAL A 80 -21.30 -46.16 9.42
C VAL A 80 -22.21 -46.82 10.47
N SER A 81 -22.92 -47.88 10.11
CA SER A 81 -23.68 -48.73 11.00
C SER A 81 -22.74 -49.67 11.76
N GLY A 82 -23.03 -49.94 13.03
CA GLY A 82 -22.08 -50.66 13.86
C GLY A 82 -22.39 -50.70 15.35
N GLU A 83 -21.35 -51.02 16.10
CA GLU A 83 -21.31 -51.00 17.55
C GLU A 83 -20.15 -50.12 18.05
N VAL A 84 -20.36 -49.37 19.13
CA VAL A 84 -19.28 -48.60 19.78
C VAL A 84 -18.25 -49.55 20.37
N ALA A 85 -17.09 -49.66 19.72
CA ALA A 85 -15.97 -50.50 20.17
C ALA A 85 -15.08 -49.77 21.19
N ALA A 86 -14.85 -48.47 21.02
CA ALA A 86 -14.10 -47.64 21.95
C ALA A 86 -14.55 -46.17 21.90
N VAL A 87 -14.31 -45.43 22.98
CA VAL A 87 -14.47 -43.96 23.03
C VAL A 87 -13.21 -43.33 23.59
N ASN A 88 -12.92 -42.10 23.18
CA ASN A 88 -11.77 -41.37 23.69
C ASN A 88 -12.11 -40.72 25.04
N HIS A 89 -11.78 -41.41 26.13
CA HIS A 89 -12.07 -40.92 27.49
C HIS A 89 -11.32 -39.63 27.84
N ASP A 90 -10.17 -39.37 27.20
CA ASP A 90 -9.36 -38.17 27.46
C ASP A 90 -10.12 -36.88 27.12
N LEU A 91 -11.10 -36.95 26.22
CA LEU A 91 -11.96 -35.82 25.84
C LEU A 91 -12.89 -35.34 26.96
N THR A 92 -13.08 -36.15 28.01
CA THR A 92 -13.92 -35.77 29.16
C THR A 92 -13.26 -34.66 29.97
N ASP A 93 -11.94 -34.77 30.14
CA ASP A 93 -11.13 -33.83 30.92
C ASP A 93 -10.37 -32.83 30.03
N ASN A 94 -10.18 -33.16 28.75
CA ASN A 94 -9.39 -32.38 27.80
C ASN A 94 -10.05 -32.29 26.41
N PRO A 95 -11.14 -31.52 26.26
CA PRO A 95 -11.79 -31.31 24.96
C PRO A 95 -10.90 -30.56 23.95
N ASP A 96 -9.81 -29.91 24.41
CA ASP A 96 -8.86 -29.19 23.56
C ASP A 96 -8.13 -30.09 22.56
N LEU A 97 -8.11 -31.41 22.79
CA LEU A 97 -7.61 -32.36 21.79
C LEU A 97 -8.39 -32.25 20.47
N VAL A 98 -9.70 -32.00 20.51
CA VAL A 98 -10.50 -31.75 19.30
C VAL A 98 -10.20 -30.38 18.72
N ASN A 99 -10.00 -29.36 19.57
CA ASN A 99 -9.71 -27.99 19.14
C ASN A 99 -8.36 -27.85 18.43
N GLY A 100 -7.35 -28.64 18.83
CA GLY A 100 -6.00 -28.57 18.30
C GLY A 100 -5.67 -29.65 17.25
N ASP A 101 -6.22 -30.85 17.37
CA ASP A 101 -5.92 -31.99 16.49
C ASP A 101 -7.15 -32.88 16.26
N PRO A 102 -8.17 -32.39 15.54
CA PRO A 102 -9.44 -33.11 15.36
C PRO A 102 -9.27 -34.47 14.65
N TYR A 103 -8.26 -34.63 13.79
CA TYR A 103 -8.02 -35.85 13.01
C TYR A 103 -7.07 -36.85 13.69
N GLY A 104 -6.28 -36.42 14.67
CA GLY A 104 -5.34 -37.25 15.43
C GLY A 104 -5.84 -37.50 16.85
N ALA A 105 -5.28 -36.78 17.83
CA ALA A 105 -5.57 -36.97 19.25
C ALA A 105 -7.04 -36.67 19.62
N GLY A 106 -7.73 -35.86 18.83
CA GLY A 106 -9.14 -35.50 18.98
C GLY A 106 -10.15 -36.50 18.42
N TRP A 107 -9.76 -37.74 18.08
CA TRP A 107 -10.73 -38.77 17.70
C TRP A 107 -11.76 -39.00 18.81
N ILE A 108 -13.03 -39.26 18.44
CA ILE A 108 -14.13 -39.30 19.43
C ILE A 108 -14.56 -40.74 19.73
N VAL A 109 -14.78 -41.55 18.68
CA VAL A 109 -15.32 -42.91 18.80
C VAL A 109 -14.68 -43.85 17.79
N LYS A 110 -14.43 -45.11 18.21
CA LYS A 110 -14.12 -46.22 17.30
C LYS A 110 -15.32 -47.13 17.19
N ILE A 111 -15.70 -47.45 15.96
CA ILE A 111 -16.88 -48.23 15.62
C ILE A 111 -16.42 -49.56 15.05
N GLN A 112 -16.98 -50.66 15.54
CA GLN A 112 -16.93 -51.94 14.84
C GLN A 112 -18.03 -51.92 13.76
N PRO A 113 -17.68 -51.73 12.48
CA PRO A 113 -18.67 -51.58 11.43
C PRO A 113 -19.39 -52.91 11.18
N ARG A 114 -20.69 -52.85 10.85
CA ARG A 114 -21.44 -54.00 10.33
C ARG A 114 -21.17 -54.24 8.85
N ASP A 115 -20.98 -53.16 8.10
CA ASP A 115 -20.70 -53.16 6.67
C ASP A 115 -19.69 -52.06 6.34
N LEU A 116 -18.50 -52.45 5.87
CA LEU A 116 -17.45 -51.50 5.49
C LEU A 116 -17.72 -50.81 4.14
N SER A 117 -18.57 -51.40 3.28
CA SER A 117 -18.91 -50.80 1.99
C SER A 117 -19.75 -49.53 2.12
N GLU A 118 -20.29 -49.25 3.32
CA GLU A 118 -20.96 -47.98 3.61
C GLU A 118 -20.04 -46.75 3.47
N LEU A 119 -18.72 -46.94 3.57
CA LEU A 119 -17.72 -45.90 3.31
C LEU A 119 -17.70 -45.46 1.83
N ASP A 120 -18.12 -46.31 0.90
CA ASP A 120 -18.17 -46.00 -0.53
C ASP A 120 -19.24 -44.94 -0.87
N ASN A 121 -20.15 -44.66 0.08
CA ASN A 121 -21.17 -43.61 -0.05
C ASN A 121 -20.67 -42.22 0.42
N LEU A 122 -19.46 -42.14 0.95
CA LEU A 122 -18.88 -40.94 1.55
C LEU A 122 -17.91 -40.26 0.59
N TRP A 123 -17.64 -38.99 0.82
CA TRP A 123 -16.65 -38.26 0.05
C TRP A 123 -15.23 -38.53 0.51
N GLN A 124 -14.28 -38.43 -0.41
CA GLN A 124 -12.85 -38.34 -0.13
C GLN A 124 -12.33 -36.94 -0.44
N ALA A 125 -11.14 -36.60 0.07
CA ALA A 125 -10.53 -35.28 -0.15
C ALA A 125 -10.17 -34.98 -1.62
N THR A 126 -10.29 -35.96 -2.52
CA THR A 126 -10.11 -35.79 -3.97
C THR A 126 -11.41 -35.44 -4.70
N ASP A 127 -12.56 -35.55 -4.02
CA ASP A 127 -13.86 -35.42 -4.63
C ASP A 127 -14.24 -33.94 -4.77
N PRO A 128 -14.55 -33.46 -5.99
CA PRO A 128 -14.95 -32.07 -6.21
C PRO A 128 -16.24 -31.69 -5.48
N GLU A 129 -17.14 -32.65 -5.23
CA GLU A 129 -18.38 -32.43 -4.49
C GLU A 129 -18.11 -31.98 -3.05
N LEU A 130 -17.11 -32.58 -2.38
CA LEU A 130 -16.72 -32.20 -1.03
C LEU A 130 -16.14 -30.79 -1.00
N GLU A 131 -15.28 -30.45 -1.97
CA GLU A 131 -14.73 -29.09 -2.06
C GLU A 131 -15.85 -28.07 -2.25
N ALA A 132 -16.76 -28.31 -3.20
CA ALA A 132 -17.87 -27.42 -3.48
C ALA A 132 -18.78 -27.23 -2.26
N TRP A 133 -19.16 -28.34 -1.60
CA TRP A 133 -19.97 -28.33 -0.40
C TRP A 133 -19.28 -27.58 0.75
N ALA A 134 -18.01 -27.84 1.00
CA ALA A 134 -17.28 -27.22 2.12
C ALA A 134 -17.16 -25.69 1.95
N TRP A 135 -16.98 -25.21 0.72
CA TRP A 135 -16.99 -23.78 0.43
C TRP A 135 -18.38 -23.15 0.60
N GLU A 136 -19.43 -23.78 0.08
CA GLU A 136 -20.80 -23.32 0.23
C GLU A 136 -21.21 -23.24 1.71
N GLU A 137 -20.86 -24.28 2.47
CA GLU A 137 -21.12 -24.36 3.90
C GLU A 137 -20.39 -23.26 4.67
N LEU A 138 -19.13 -23.00 4.34
CA LEU A 138 -18.36 -21.92 4.96
C LEU A 138 -18.96 -20.53 4.67
N GLU A 139 -19.43 -20.30 3.45
CA GLU A 139 -20.13 -19.07 3.07
C GLU A 139 -21.47 -18.90 3.81
N ASN A 140 -22.16 -20.01 4.12
CA ASN A 140 -23.47 -19.97 4.79
C ASN A 140 -23.39 -19.75 6.30
N ILE A 141 -22.35 -20.28 6.95
CA ILE A 141 -22.23 -20.24 8.42
C ILE A 141 -21.65 -18.90 8.91
N ALA A 142 -20.68 -18.34 8.20
CA ALA A 142 -19.94 -17.19 8.69
C ALA A 142 -20.63 -15.86 8.32
N PRO A 143 -20.73 -14.88 9.25
CA PRO A 143 -21.03 -13.51 8.88
C PRO A 143 -20.10 -13.03 7.74
N PRO A 144 -20.57 -12.16 6.81
CA PRO A 144 -19.81 -11.86 5.59
C PRO A 144 -18.34 -11.46 5.81
N LEU A 145 -18.01 -10.72 6.87
CA LEU A 145 -16.61 -10.36 7.14
C LEU A 145 -15.81 -11.48 7.85
N ARG A 146 -16.48 -12.30 8.68
CA ARG A 146 -15.85 -13.43 9.38
C ARG A 146 -15.48 -14.57 8.43
N PHE A 147 -16.20 -14.73 7.32
CA PHE A 147 -15.83 -15.64 6.23
C PHE A 147 -14.35 -15.50 5.84
N LEU A 148 -13.85 -14.26 5.78
CA LEU A 148 -12.48 -13.98 5.38
C LEU A 148 -11.43 -14.45 6.40
N GLU A 149 -11.77 -14.49 7.69
CA GLU A 149 -10.92 -15.08 8.74
C GLU A 149 -10.85 -16.60 8.62
N HIS A 150 -11.92 -17.24 8.16
CA HIS A 150 -11.89 -18.67 7.85
C HIS A 150 -11.17 -18.97 6.53
N LEU A 151 -11.29 -18.09 5.53
CA LEU A 151 -10.59 -18.19 4.25
C LEU A 151 -9.07 -18.09 4.43
N LEU A 152 -8.60 -17.12 5.22
CA LEU A 152 -7.18 -16.74 5.26
C LEU A 152 -6.48 -17.03 6.59
N GLY A 153 -7.20 -17.44 7.63
CA GLY A 153 -6.65 -17.67 8.97
C GLY A 153 -6.01 -16.40 9.54
N GLU A 154 -4.77 -16.53 10.02
CA GLU A 154 -4.00 -15.43 10.63
C GLU A 154 -3.66 -14.28 9.67
N ARG A 155 -3.89 -14.46 8.36
CA ARG A 155 -3.72 -13.42 7.32
C ARG A 155 -4.96 -12.54 7.15
N ALA A 156 -5.98 -12.71 7.98
CA ALA A 156 -7.13 -11.82 8.09
C ALA A 156 -7.29 -11.35 9.55
N THR A 157 -7.58 -10.06 9.74
CA THR A 157 -7.69 -9.50 11.08
C THR A 157 -8.75 -8.41 11.20
N THR A 158 -9.55 -8.53 12.25
CA THR A 158 -10.52 -7.53 12.71
C THR A 158 -10.00 -6.70 13.89
N SER A 159 -8.72 -6.88 14.27
CA SER A 159 -8.04 -6.15 15.35
C SER A 159 -8.17 -4.63 15.18
N GLU A 160 -8.60 -3.95 16.25
CA GLU A 160 -8.73 -2.48 16.27
C GLU A 160 -7.39 -1.79 16.00
N LEU A 161 -6.28 -2.34 16.53
CA LEU A 161 -4.95 -1.79 16.32
C LEU A 161 -4.55 -1.84 14.85
N GLU A 162 -4.66 -3.02 14.21
CA GLU A 162 -4.31 -3.18 12.81
C GLU A 162 -5.16 -2.28 11.92
N ARG A 163 -6.49 -2.35 12.07
CA ARG A 163 -7.41 -1.53 11.27
C ARG A 163 -7.09 -0.03 11.37
N GLU A 164 -6.66 0.46 12.53
CA GLU A 164 -6.19 1.84 12.67
C GLU A 164 -4.87 2.12 11.93
N LEU A 165 -3.90 1.21 11.95
CA LEU A 165 -2.64 1.41 11.24
C LEU A 165 -2.87 1.49 9.72
N TYR A 166 -3.86 0.76 9.22
CA TYR A 166 -4.25 0.72 7.82
C TYR A 166 -5.25 1.81 7.39
N SER A 167 -5.76 2.64 8.32
CA SER A 167 -6.70 3.75 8.02
C SER A 167 -6.05 5.00 7.40
N ARG A 168 -4.76 4.92 7.05
CA ARG A 168 -3.89 6.03 6.64
C ARG A 168 -2.79 5.57 5.70
N ASP A 169 -2.21 6.50 4.95
CA ASP A 169 -1.05 6.29 4.07
C ASP A 169 0.13 7.20 4.50
N MET A 170 0.92 7.74 3.56
CA MET A 170 1.97 8.71 3.88
C MET A 170 1.44 10.12 4.19
N ALA A 171 0.19 10.42 3.84
CA ALA A 171 -0.42 11.72 4.09
C ALA A 171 -0.82 11.84 5.57
N PRO A 172 -0.36 12.88 6.28
CA PRO A 172 -0.64 13.08 7.70
C PRO A 172 -1.96 13.82 7.90
N VAL A 173 -3.07 13.16 7.56
CA VAL A 173 -4.39 13.79 7.54
C VAL A 173 -5.04 13.73 8.93
N PRO A 174 -5.45 14.88 9.53
CA PRO A 174 -6.15 14.89 10.81
C PRO A 174 -7.49 14.16 10.75
N SER A 175 -7.83 13.42 11.81
CA SER A 175 -9.10 12.68 11.93
C SER A 175 -10.33 13.59 11.78
N LEU A 176 -10.27 14.83 12.31
CA LEU A 176 -11.35 15.80 12.16
C LEU A 176 -11.66 16.10 10.68
N LEU A 177 -10.63 16.21 9.83
CA LEU A 177 -10.81 16.43 8.39
C LEU A 177 -11.45 15.20 7.73
N VAL A 178 -10.99 14.00 8.08
CA VAL A 178 -11.57 12.74 7.60
C VAL A 178 -13.07 12.67 7.94
N THR A 179 -13.43 12.89 9.21
CA THR A 179 -14.81 12.87 9.69
C THR A 179 -15.66 13.97 9.03
N SER A 180 -15.13 15.19 8.89
CA SER A 180 -15.84 16.31 8.24
C SER A 180 -16.14 16.04 6.76
N LEU A 181 -15.29 15.25 6.09
CA LEU A 181 -15.51 14.82 4.70
C LEU A 181 -16.45 13.61 4.58
N GLY A 182 -16.93 13.06 5.69
CA GLY A 182 -17.80 11.88 5.72
C GLY A 182 -17.08 10.60 5.30
N LEU A 183 -15.75 10.56 5.44
CA LEU A 183 -14.93 9.42 5.06
C LEU A 183 -14.92 8.35 6.15
N LYS A 184 -15.10 7.09 5.76
CA LYS A 184 -14.88 5.93 6.62
C LYS A 184 -13.54 5.28 6.25
N THR A 185 -12.45 5.75 6.87
CA THR A 185 -11.09 5.30 6.53
C THR A 185 -10.63 4.06 7.27
N LYS A 186 -11.17 3.80 8.46
CA LYS A 186 -10.92 2.55 9.17
C LYS A 186 -11.63 1.42 8.41
N PRO A 187 -10.91 0.40 7.89
CA PRO A 187 -11.54 -0.76 7.28
C PRO A 187 -12.30 -1.57 8.32
N ASP A 188 -13.23 -2.40 7.87
CA ASP A 188 -13.94 -3.34 8.73
C ASP A 188 -13.09 -4.60 8.99
N ILE A 189 -12.26 -4.97 8.01
CA ILE A 189 -11.29 -6.06 8.10
C ILE A 189 -10.07 -5.77 7.21
N VAL A 190 -8.90 -6.22 7.64
CA VAL A 190 -7.69 -6.26 6.79
C VAL A 190 -7.39 -7.70 6.42
N VAL A 191 -7.14 -7.96 5.14
CA VAL A 191 -6.86 -9.31 4.61
C VAL A 191 -5.61 -9.30 3.74
N ARG A 192 -4.79 -10.36 3.82
CA ARG A 192 -3.54 -10.51 3.05
C ARG A 192 -3.52 -11.82 2.26
N PRO A 193 -3.97 -11.81 1.00
CA PRO A 193 -3.86 -12.98 0.12
C PRO A 193 -2.41 -13.19 -0.33
N GLU A 194 -2.11 -14.44 -0.67
CA GLU A 194 -0.82 -14.89 -1.21
C GLU A 194 -0.95 -15.48 -2.61
N THR A 195 -2.15 -15.92 -3.00
CA THR A 195 -2.44 -16.50 -4.32
C THR A 195 -3.51 -15.72 -5.08
N ASP A 196 -3.57 -15.94 -6.39
CA ASP A 196 -4.61 -15.34 -7.23
C ASP A 196 -5.99 -15.90 -6.87
N GLU A 197 -6.07 -17.18 -6.53
CA GLU A 197 -7.30 -17.87 -6.15
C GLU A 197 -7.92 -17.27 -4.89
N GLU A 198 -7.10 -16.90 -3.91
CA GLU A 198 -7.56 -16.18 -2.72
C GLU A 198 -8.10 -14.80 -3.07
N VAL A 199 -7.40 -14.05 -3.93
CA VAL A 199 -7.88 -12.75 -4.43
C VAL A 199 -9.24 -12.91 -5.14
N VAL A 200 -9.39 -13.93 -5.99
CA VAL A 200 -10.64 -14.25 -6.69
C VAL A 200 -11.78 -14.51 -5.69
N ARG A 201 -11.54 -15.35 -4.67
CA ARG A 201 -12.55 -15.64 -3.63
C ARG A 201 -12.94 -14.37 -2.86
N ILE A 202 -11.98 -13.54 -2.47
CA ILE A 202 -12.24 -12.27 -1.77
C ILE A 202 -13.09 -11.34 -2.65
N VAL A 203 -12.72 -11.16 -3.92
CA VAL A 203 -13.43 -10.26 -4.85
C VAL A 203 -14.86 -10.74 -5.12
N LYS A 204 -15.05 -12.03 -5.39
CA LYS A 204 -16.39 -12.61 -5.60
C LYS A 204 -17.26 -12.49 -4.35
N HIS A 205 -16.69 -12.77 -3.18
CA HIS A 205 -17.38 -12.62 -1.90
C HIS A 205 -17.81 -11.17 -1.65
N ALA A 206 -16.90 -10.22 -1.88
CA ALA A 206 -17.19 -8.80 -1.75
C ALA A 206 -18.31 -8.36 -2.71
N ALA A 207 -18.29 -8.84 -3.96
CA ALA A 207 -19.33 -8.54 -4.95
C ALA A 207 -20.70 -9.14 -4.58
N ARG A 208 -20.72 -10.35 -4.01
CA ARG A 208 -21.95 -10.99 -3.55
C ARG A 208 -22.63 -10.21 -2.42
N HIS A 209 -21.85 -9.52 -1.60
CA HIS A 209 -22.32 -8.82 -0.39
C HIS A 209 -22.26 -7.28 -0.48
N ASP A 210 -21.96 -6.72 -1.65
CA ASP A 210 -21.80 -5.26 -1.88
C ASP A 210 -20.79 -4.62 -0.90
N ILE A 211 -19.67 -5.31 -0.64
CA ILE A 211 -18.63 -4.87 0.28
C ILE A 211 -17.52 -4.17 -0.51
N PRO A 212 -17.19 -2.89 -0.21
CA PRO A 212 -16.07 -2.21 -0.83
C PRO A 212 -14.73 -2.90 -0.58
N ILE A 213 -13.88 -2.95 -1.61
CA ILE A 213 -12.48 -3.38 -1.52
C ILE A 213 -11.58 -2.17 -1.77
N THR A 214 -10.60 -1.95 -0.89
CA THR A 214 -9.48 -1.04 -1.15
C THR A 214 -8.18 -1.85 -1.22
N PRO A 215 -7.57 -1.98 -2.41
CA PRO A 215 -6.26 -2.58 -2.54
C PRO A 215 -5.18 -1.68 -1.96
N ARG A 216 -4.21 -2.30 -1.30
CA ARG A 216 -3.07 -1.61 -0.70
C ARG A 216 -1.83 -2.47 -0.84
N ALA A 217 -0.82 -1.91 -1.51
CA ALA A 217 0.55 -2.42 -1.45
C ALA A 217 1.26 -1.80 -0.23
N SER A 218 2.29 -0.98 -0.42
CA SER A 218 3.06 -0.43 0.70
C SER A 218 2.48 0.78 1.41
N GLY A 219 1.44 1.39 0.83
CA GLY A 219 0.90 2.64 1.36
C GLY A 219 1.96 3.74 1.44
N SER A 220 2.90 3.75 0.47
CA SER A 220 3.94 4.77 0.27
C SER A 220 3.46 5.96 -0.58
N THR A 221 2.18 5.96 -0.95
CA THR A 221 1.49 7.06 -1.62
C THR A 221 0.97 8.09 -0.61
N PRO A 222 0.91 9.38 -0.96
CA PRO A 222 0.26 10.42 -0.17
C PRO A 222 -1.14 10.83 -0.69
N TYR A 223 -1.74 10.08 -1.63
CA TYR A 223 -2.95 10.51 -2.36
C TYR A 223 -4.28 10.00 -1.79
N PHE A 224 -4.28 9.18 -0.73
CA PHE A 224 -5.46 8.47 -0.22
C PHE A 224 -6.09 7.47 -1.19
N ASP A 225 -5.37 7.09 -2.24
CA ASP A 225 -5.70 6.02 -3.18
C ASP A 225 -5.63 4.63 -2.52
N SER A 226 -4.69 4.44 -1.59
CA SER A 226 -4.51 3.19 -0.82
C SER A 226 -5.21 3.17 0.56
N VAL A 227 -6.14 4.11 0.76
CA VAL A 227 -6.90 4.29 2.01
C VAL A 227 -8.40 4.06 1.75
N PRO A 228 -9.10 3.26 2.59
CA PRO A 228 -10.53 3.10 2.46
C PRO A 228 -11.25 4.45 2.59
N VAL A 229 -12.38 4.61 1.91
CA VAL A 229 -13.24 5.80 2.09
C VAL A 229 -14.67 5.42 2.49
N LYS A 230 -14.98 4.12 2.43
CA LYS A 230 -16.29 3.53 2.74
C LYS A 230 -16.20 2.38 3.77
N GLY A 231 -15.06 2.21 4.47
CA GLY A 231 -14.81 1.00 5.26
C GLY A 231 -14.58 -0.21 4.36
N GLY A 232 -15.16 -1.35 4.71
CA GLY A 232 -15.09 -2.58 3.94
C GLY A 232 -13.77 -3.33 4.12
N ILE A 233 -13.37 -4.04 3.07
CA ILE A 233 -12.18 -4.88 3.05
C ILE A 233 -10.99 -4.05 2.60
N LEU A 234 -9.95 -4.00 3.44
CA LEU A 234 -8.64 -3.58 2.98
C LEU A 234 -7.84 -4.81 2.55
N LEU A 235 -7.52 -4.85 1.25
CA LEU A 235 -6.81 -5.94 0.61
C LEU A 235 -5.31 -5.61 0.59
N ASP A 236 -4.58 -6.09 1.59
CA ASP A 236 -3.13 -5.97 1.69
C ASP A 236 -2.44 -6.92 0.71
N LEU A 237 -1.94 -6.38 -0.40
CA LEU A 237 -1.32 -7.16 -1.47
C LEU A 237 0.12 -7.58 -1.15
N ASN A 238 0.68 -7.23 0.01
CA ASN A 238 2.08 -7.56 0.33
C ASN A 238 2.35 -9.06 0.50
N GLY A 239 1.31 -9.91 0.58
CA GLY A 239 1.44 -11.37 0.56
C GLY A 239 1.70 -11.94 -0.85
N LEU A 240 1.41 -11.19 -1.92
CA LEU A 240 1.67 -11.61 -3.30
C LEU A 240 3.16 -11.48 -3.66
N ARG A 241 4.01 -12.23 -2.95
CA ARG A 241 5.45 -12.33 -3.18
C ARG A 241 5.79 -13.67 -3.84
N GLY A 242 7.00 -13.75 -4.40
CA GLY A 242 7.49 -14.94 -5.07
C GLY A 242 8.82 -14.66 -5.76
N GLU A 243 9.50 -15.72 -6.15
CA GLU A 243 10.77 -15.63 -6.86
C GLU A 243 10.60 -15.00 -8.25
N PRO A 244 11.46 -14.05 -8.65
CA PRO A 244 11.47 -13.53 -10.02
C PRO A 244 11.81 -14.60 -11.05
N ALA A 245 11.09 -14.62 -12.17
CA ALA A 245 11.38 -15.48 -13.32
C ALA A 245 12.02 -14.64 -14.44
N LEU A 246 13.33 -14.82 -14.64
CA LEU A 246 14.12 -14.11 -15.65
C LEU A 246 14.04 -14.80 -17.01
N ASN A 247 13.86 -14.02 -18.07
CA ASN A 247 14.01 -14.44 -19.46
C ASN A 247 15.10 -13.58 -20.13
N GLU A 248 16.30 -14.14 -20.24
CA GLU A 248 17.47 -13.44 -20.78
C GLU A 248 17.34 -13.16 -22.28
N ASP A 249 16.80 -14.11 -23.05
CA ASP A 249 16.62 -13.98 -24.50
C ASP A 249 15.66 -12.85 -24.88
N ARG A 250 14.59 -12.66 -24.10
CA ARG A 250 13.59 -11.61 -24.31
C ARG A 250 13.92 -10.32 -23.55
N LEU A 251 14.94 -10.33 -22.69
CA LEU A 251 15.22 -9.26 -21.73
C LEU A 251 13.96 -8.86 -20.95
N THR A 252 13.30 -9.86 -20.35
CA THR A 252 12.15 -9.64 -19.47
C THR A 252 12.30 -10.34 -18.13
N VAL A 253 11.58 -9.85 -17.12
CA VAL A 253 11.44 -10.51 -15.82
C VAL A 253 9.98 -10.52 -15.41
N THR A 254 9.47 -11.69 -15.03
CA THR A 254 8.12 -11.86 -14.48
C THR A 254 8.20 -11.91 -12.96
N VAL A 255 7.39 -11.09 -12.30
CA VAL A 255 7.43 -10.89 -10.84
C VAL A 255 6.03 -10.71 -10.28
N ARG A 256 5.80 -11.22 -9.06
CA ARG A 256 4.56 -11.01 -8.33
C ARG A 256 4.40 -9.53 -7.96
N ALA A 257 3.17 -9.04 -7.88
CA ALA A 257 2.87 -7.61 -7.76
C ALA A 257 3.43 -6.95 -6.48
N ALA A 258 3.72 -7.72 -5.44
CA ALA A 258 4.31 -7.21 -4.19
C ALA A 258 5.84 -7.12 -4.22
N THR A 259 6.52 -7.61 -5.26
CA THR A 259 7.98 -7.51 -5.39
C THR A 259 8.39 -6.04 -5.34
N ARG A 260 9.34 -5.70 -4.46
CA ARG A 260 9.83 -4.33 -4.29
C ARG A 260 10.84 -4.01 -5.37
N LEU A 261 10.83 -2.77 -5.86
CA LEU A 261 11.68 -2.42 -7.00
C LEU A 261 13.17 -2.39 -6.68
N GLN A 262 13.56 -1.95 -5.49
CA GLN A 262 14.97 -1.98 -5.10
C GLN A 262 15.49 -3.41 -4.93
N GLU A 263 14.67 -4.29 -4.35
CA GLU A 263 14.96 -5.72 -4.18
C GLU A 263 15.13 -6.39 -5.55
N LEU A 264 14.22 -6.12 -6.49
CA LEU A 264 14.27 -6.63 -7.85
C LEU A 264 15.49 -6.14 -8.63
N ASP A 265 15.82 -4.85 -8.57
CA ASP A 265 17.00 -4.31 -9.26
C ASP A 265 18.28 -4.95 -8.71
N HIS A 266 18.39 -5.12 -7.39
CA HIS A 266 19.52 -5.81 -6.78
C HIS A 266 19.64 -7.27 -7.26
N TRP A 267 18.52 -8.00 -7.29
CA TRP A 267 18.46 -9.38 -7.76
C TRP A 267 18.87 -9.51 -9.23
N LEU A 268 18.45 -8.57 -10.09
CA LEU A 268 18.82 -8.50 -11.51
C LEU A 268 20.31 -8.15 -11.70
N ARG A 269 20.84 -7.19 -10.93
CA ARG A 269 22.25 -6.75 -11.02
C ARG A 269 23.24 -7.85 -10.68
N GLN A 270 22.87 -8.76 -9.78
CA GLN A 270 23.66 -9.96 -9.48
C GLN A 270 23.73 -10.95 -10.66
N ARG A 271 22.80 -10.85 -11.61
CA ARG A 271 22.66 -11.72 -12.79
C ARG A 271 23.06 -11.03 -14.09
N GLY A 272 23.69 -9.85 -14.03
CA GLY A 272 24.14 -9.13 -15.21
C GLY A 272 23.05 -8.30 -15.90
N PHE A 273 21.91 -8.06 -15.25
CA PHE A 273 20.81 -7.24 -15.75
C PHE A 273 20.49 -6.07 -14.81
N ALA A 274 19.60 -5.17 -15.21
CA ALA A 274 19.09 -4.10 -14.37
C ALA A 274 17.66 -3.73 -14.78
N LEU A 275 16.92 -3.10 -13.87
CA LEU A 275 15.69 -2.42 -14.24
C LEU A 275 15.98 -1.25 -15.19
N LYS A 276 15.01 -0.97 -16.05
CA LYS A 276 15.03 0.23 -16.90
C LYS A 276 14.72 1.49 -16.09
N SER A 277 13.78 1.42 -15.15
CA SER A 277 13.44 2.55 -14.28
C SER A 277 12.87 2.10 -12.93
N TYR A 278 12.90 3.01 -11.96
CA TYR A 278 12.30 2.84 -10.64
C TYR A 278 12.01 4.20 -9.97
N PRO A 279 11.07 4.29 -9.00
CA PRO A 279 10.81 5.54 -8.29
C PRO A 279 11.85 5.80 -7.21
N THR A 280 11.93 7.04 -6.71
CA THR A 280 12.69 7.35 -5.48
C THR A 280 12.18 6.58 -4.26
N SER A 281 10.94 6.09 -4.31
CA SER A 281 10.35 5.21 -3.30
C SER A 281 10.65 3.72 -3.51
N ALA A 282 11.55 3.33 -4.44
CA ALA A 282 11.89 1.93 -4.71
C ALA A 282 12.19 1.04 -3.49
N PRO A 283 12.75 1.54 -2.36
CA PRO A 283 12.92 0.73 -1.15
C PRO A 283 11.61 0.18 -0.56
N SER A 284 10.47 0.83 -0.82
CA SER A 284 9.14 0.41 -0.33
C SER A 284 8.11 0.20 -1.42
N ALA A 285 8.24 0.84 -2.59
CA ALA A 285 7.32 0.71 -3.70
C ALA A 285 7.38 -0.70 -4.30
N THR A 286 6.20 -1.29 -4.53
CA THR A 286 6.09 -2.57 -5.22
C THR A 286 5.83 -2.37 -6.71
N VAL A 287 6.14 -3.39 -7.52
CA VAL A 287 5.92 -3.39 -8.97
C VAL A 287 4.46 -3.08 -9.31
N GLY A 288 3.51 -3.80 -8.70
CA GLY A 288 2.08 -3.60 -8.96
C GLY A 288 1.56 -2.26 -8.43
N GLY A 289 2.10 -1.78 -7.31
CA GLY A 289 1.77 -0.47 -6.77
C GLY A 289 2.21 0.67 -7.70
N TRP A 290 3.43 0.61 -8.23
CA TRP A 290 3.95 1.65 -9.11
C TRP A 290 3.28 1.65 -10.49
N LEU A 291 2.96 0.46 -11.04
CA LEU A 291 2.16 0.34 -12.27
C LEU A 291 0.77 1.00 -12.12
N ASN A 292 0.11 0.79 -10.97
CA ASN A 292 -1.19 1.42 -10.67
C ASN A 292 -1.13 2.93 -10.49
N MET A 293 0.08 3.51 -10.38
CA MET A 293 0.34 4.95 -10.33
C MET A 293 0.91 5.51 -11.64
N GLU A 294 0.80 4.76 -12.75
CA GLU A 294 1.38 5.00 -14.08
C GLU A 294 2.92 4.92 -14.11
N GLY A 295 3.56 5.48 -13.08
CA GLY A 295 4.91 5.20 -12.62
C GLY A 295 6.03 5.82 -13.46
N TYR A 296 6.45 7.02 -13.05
CA TYR A 296 7.64 7.72 -13.53
C TYR A 296 8.66 7.92 -12.40
N GLY A 297 9.95 7.95 -12.75
CA GLY A 297 11.04 8.08 -11.77
C GLY A 297 12.42 8.10 -12.40
N ILE A 298 13.40 7.58 -11.65
CA ILE A 298 14.79 7.42 -12.08
C ILE A 298 14.83 6.45 -13.25
N GLY A 299 15.51 6.81 -14.34
CA GLY A 299 15.54 6.04 -15.59
C GLY A 299 14.41 6.36 -16.58
N SER A 300 13.31 7.01 -16.14
CA SER A 300 12.18 7.28 -17.03
C SER A 300 12.51 8.25 -18.17
N LEU A 301 13.48 9.15 -17.98
CA LEU A 301 13.96 10.02 -19.06
C LEU A 301 14.44 9.23 -20.29
N ARG A 302 15.09 8.08 -20.07
CA ARG A 302 15.61 7.21 -21.13
C ARG A 302 14.59 6.15 -21.56
N TYR A 303 13.83 5.59 -20.62
CA TYR A 303 13.04 4.38 -20.85
C TYR A 303 11.53 4.51 -20.65
N GLY A 304 11.03 5.73 -20.40
CA GLY A 304 9.61 5.98 -20.19
C GLY A 304 9.08 5.54 -18.83
N SER A 305 7.76 5.47 -18.72
CA SER A 305 7.05 4.99 -17.53
C SER A 305 7.17 3.47 -17.36
N ILE A 306 6.87 2.95 -16.17
CA ILE A 306 6.71 1.50 -15.98
C ILE A 306 5.60 0.93 -16.87
N HIS A 307 4.55 1.70 -17.16
CA HIS A 307 3.50 1.28 -18.08
C HIS A 307 4.07 0.96 -19.48
N GLU A 308 4.96 1.79 -20.01
CA GLU A 308 5.62 1.55 -21.30
C GLU A 308 6.63 0.40 -21.25
N GLN A 309 7.16 0.09 -20.06
CA GLN A 309 8.12 -0.99 -19.83
C GLN A 309 7.46 -2.33 -19.54
N ALA A 310 6.19 -2.34 -19.13
CA ALA A 310 5.43 -3.53 -18.80
C ALA A 310 4.99 -4.25 -20.08
N VAL A 311 5.40 -5.51 -20.21
CA VAL A 311 5.08 -6.38 -21.34
C VAL A 311 3.68 -6.97 -21.16
N SER A 312 3.36 -7.38 -19.93
CA SER A 312 2.02 -7.84 -19.55
C SER A 312 1.79 -7.70 -18.06
N ALA A 313 0.53 -7.80 -17.64
CA ALA A 313 0.15 -7.94 -16.24
C ALA A 313 -0.95 -8.99 -16.08
N ARG A 314 -0.89 -9.76 -15.01
CA ARG A 314 -1.97 -10.64 -14.56
C ARG A 314 -2.87 -9.87 -13.60
N VAL A 315 -4.17 -9.86 -13.90
CA VAL A 315 -5.17 -9.05 -13.20
C VAL A 315 -6.35 -9.92 -12.80
N VAL A 316 -6.75 -9.82 -11.53
CA VAL A 316 -8.04 -10.33 -11.05
C VAL A 316 -9.10 -9.24 -11.24
N MET A 317 -10.06 -9.53 -12.11
CA MET A 317 -11.15 -8.64 -12.47
C MET A 317 -12.23 -8.59 -11.36
N PRO A 318 -13.12 -7.58 -11.36
CA PRO A 318 -14.13 -7.41 -10.30
C PRO A 318 -15.18 -8.54 -10.26
N ASP A 319 -15.33 -9.31 -11.34
CA ASP A 319 -16.15 -10.53 -11.41
C ASP A 319 -15.38 -11.80 -10.99
N GLY A 320 -14.10 -11.65 -10.62
CA GLY A 320 -13.19 -12.73 -10.25
C GLY A 320 -12.55 -13.46 -11.44
N GLN A 321 -12.69 -12.98 -12.67
CA GLN A 321 -11.93 -13.52 -13.81
C GLN A 321 -10.44 -13.18 -13.66
N ILE A 322 -9.55 -14.16 -13.85
CA ILE A 322 -8.11 -13.90 -13.98
C ILE A 322 -7.80 -13.68 -15.46
N MET A 323 -7.18 -12.55 -15.77
CA MET A 323 -6.75 -12.20 -17.13
C MET A 323 -5.27 -11.85 -17.16
N THR A 324 -4.56 -12.32 -18.19
CA THR A 324 -3.26 -11.74 -18.55
C THR A 324 -3.50 -10.71 -19.64
N VAL A 325 -3.14 -9.46 -19.38
CA VAL A 325 -3.36 -8.33 -20.29
C VAL A 325 -2.02 -7.74 -20.74
N ASN A 326 -1.94 -7.40 -22.01
CA ASN A 326 -0.82 -6.70 -22.64
C ASN A 326 -1.35 -5.52 -23.48
N LYS A 327 -0.47 -4.86 -24.24
CA LYS A 327 -0.85 -3.72 -25.09
C LYS A 327 -1.93 -4.06 -26.14
N ASP A 328 -1.98 -5.31 -26.61
CA ASP A 328 -2.83 -5.79 -27.71
C ASP A 328 -4.09 -6.52 -27.19
N SER A 329 -4.24 -6.64 -25.86
CA SER A 329 -5.37 -7.32 -25.23
C SER A 329 -6.64 -6.46 -25.24
N ASN A 330 -7.79 -7.09 -25.02
CA ASN A 330 -9.05 -6.39 -24.78
C ASN A 330 -9.66 -6.85 -23.43
N PRO A 331 -9.55 -6.05 -22.35
CA PRO A 331 -9.02 -4.69 -22.30
C PRO A 331 -7.49 -4.65 -22.37
N PRO A 332 -6.88 -3.56 -22.87
CA PRO A 332 -5.44 -3.42 -22.93
C PRO A 332 -4.86 -3.11 -21.55
N LEU A 333 -3.56 -3.40 -21.37
CA LEU A 333 -2.81 -3.11 -20.14
C LEU A 333 -2.95 -1.65 -19.66
N SER A 334 -3.06 -0.72 -20.60
CA SER A 334 -3.22 0.72 -20.33
C SER A 334 -4.49 1.08 -19.55
N TRP A 335 -5.46 0.19 -19.47
CA TRP A 335 -6.62 0.39 -18.60
C TRP A 335 -6.25 0.23 -17.12
N PHE A 336 -5.25 -0.58 -16.80
CA PHE A 336 -4.89 -0.91 -15.41
C PHE A 336 -3.71 -0.05 -14.92
N ALA A 337 -2.85 0.40 -15.83
CA ALA A 337 -1.84 1.41 -15.53
C ALA A 337 -2.50 2.74 -15.13
N GLY A 338 -2.10 3.29 -13.98
CA GLY A 338 -2.72 4.52 -13.45
C GLY A 338 -4.16 4.36 -12.95
N SER A 339 -4.68 3.13 -12.87
CA SER A 339 -6.07 2.87 -12.45
C SER A 339 -6.28 2.93 -10.94
N GLU A 340 -5.20 3.05 -10.15
CA GLU A 340 -5.23 3.07 -8.68
C GLU A 340 -6.05 1.91 -8.09
N GLY A 341 -6.01 0.72 -8.73
CA GLY A 341 -6.74 -0.48 -8.28
C GLY A 341 -8.26 -0.39 -8.43
N THR A 342 -8.77 0.54 -9.22
CA THR A 342 -10.22 0.74 -9.40
C THR A 342 -10.85 -0.16 -10.46
N LEU A 343 -10.06 -0.83 -11.30
CA LEU A 343 -10.56 -1.68 -12.40
C LEU A 343 -10.23 -3.16 -12.22
N GLY A 344 -9.41 -3.51 -11.23
CA GLY A 344 -8.96 -4.86 -10.95
C GLY A 344 -7.77 -4.87 -10.01
N ILE A 345 -7.35 -6.06 -9.60
CA ILE A 345 -6.18 -6.30 -8.75
C ILE A 345 -5.05 -6.86 -9.60
N VAL A 346 -3.98 -6.10 -9.79
CA VAL A 346 -2.76 -6.59 -10.45
C VAL A 346 -2.05 -7.54 -9.48
N THR A 347 -1.83 -8.80 -9.89
CA THR A 347 -1.19 -9.85 -9.06
C THR A 347 0.22 -10.23 -9.55
N GLU A 348 0.55 -9.98 -10.80
CA GLU A 348 1.87 -10.21 -11.40
C GLU A 348 2.11 -9.27 -12.58
N CYS A 349 3.38 -8.93 -12.84
CA CYS A 349 3.79 -8.17 -14.01
C CYS A 349 5.00 -8.83 -14.70
N GLU A 350 5.00 -8.85 -16.02
CA GLU A 350 6.21 -9.05 -16.83
C GLU A 350 6.77 -7.68 -17.23
N LEU A 351 8.00 -7.38 -16.83
CA LEU A 351 8.67 -6.11 -17.11
C LEU A 351 9.82 -6.34 -18.10
N SER A 352 10.01 -5.41 -19.03
CA SER A 352 11.23 -5.36 -19.82
C SER A 352 12.39 -4.81 -19.00
N ILE A 353 13.54 -5.46 -19.12
CA ILE A 353 14.78 -5.14 -18.40
C ILE A 353 15.88 -4.75 -19.39
N ARG A 354 17.08 -4.49 -18.89
CA ARG A 354 18.26 -4.17 -19.70
C ARG A 354 19.50 -4.89 -19.17
N PRO A 355 20.56 -5.05 -19.97
CA PRO A 355 21.86 -5.45 -19.45
C PRO A 355 22.32 -4.50 -18.35
N LYS A 356 23.04 -5.02 -17.36
CA LYS A 356 23.69 -4.21 -16.34
C LYS A 356 24.68 -3.26 -17.03
N PRO A 357 24.64 -1.94 -16.74
CA PRO A 357 25.59 -1.00 -17.33
C PRO A 357 27.03 -1.36 -16.94
N ALA A 358 27.95 -1.21 -17.89
CA ALA A 358 29.38 -1.48 -17.68
C ALA A 358 30.08 -0.34 -16.93
N SER A 359 29.57 0.88 -17.10
CA SER A 359 30.04 2.09 -16.42
C SER A 359 28.87 2.96 -15.99
N GLU A 360 29.07 3.70 -14.91
CA GLU A 360 28.17 4.75 -14.40
C GLU A 360 28.99 6.04 -14.22
N GLY A 361 28.39 7.20 -14.45
CA GLY A 361 29.02 8.51 -14.31
C GLY A 361 28.07 9.53 -13.71
N HIS A 362 28.50 10.15 -12.62
CA HIS A 362 27.68 11.07 -11.81
C HIS A 362 28.23 12.48 -11.91
N HIS A 363 27.34 13.43 -12.18
CA HIS A 363 27.69 14.84 -12.31
C HIS A 363 26.71 15.71 -11.56
N LEU A 364 27.23 16.77 -10.97
CA LEU A 364 26.42 17.74 -10.22
C LEU A 364 26.80 19.15 -10.66
N LEU A 365 25.81 19.90 -11.10
CA LEU A 365 25.96 21.30 -11.50
C LEU A 365 25.29 22.22 -10.50
N ALA A 366 25.94 23.32 -10.17
CA ALA A 366 25.40 24.38 -9.32
C ALA A 366 25.12 25.67 -10.09
N PHE A 367 23.97 26.28 -9.83
CA PHE A 367 23.47 27.46 -10.53
C PHE A 367 23.04 28.56 -9.57
N SER A 368 23.25 29.82 -9.99
CA SER A 368 22.81 31.00 -9.24
C SER A 368 21.35 31.38 -9.49
N ASP A 369 20.76 30.92 -10.60
CA ASP A 369 19.40 31.24 -11.01
C ASP A 369 18.69 30.07 -11.73
N ILE A 370 17.36 30.11 -11.72
CA ILE A 370 16.51 29.02 -12.22
C ILE A 370 16.48 29.00 -13.76
N THR A 371 16.72 30.13 -14.41
CA THR A 371 16.72 30.22 -15.89
C THR A 371 17.88 29.39 -16.43
N SER A 372 19.08 29.63 -15.91
CA SER A 372 20.30 28.90 -16.25
C SER A 372 20.16 27.39 -15.99
N LEU A 373 19.59 27.01 -14.83
CA LEU A 373 19.32 25.60 -14.52
C LEU A 373 18.33 24.97 -15.52
N GLN A 374 17.24 25.65 -15.86
CA GLN A 374 16.25 25.15 -16.81
C GLN A 374 16.86 24.96 -18.21
N GLU A 375 17.65 25.93 -18.67
CA GLU A 375 18.34 25.85 -19.96
C GLU A 375 19.31 24.65 -20.00
N ALA A 376 20.06 24.43 -18.92
CA ALA A 376 20.93 23.27 -18.80
C ALA A 376 20.14 21.96 -18.80
N ALA A 377 19.05 21.88 -18.02
CA ALA A 377 18.19 20.70 -17.96
C ALA A 377 17.57 20.36 -19.32
N LEU A 378 17.08 21.35 -20.08
CA LEU A 378 16.56 21.16 -21.44
C LEU A 378 17.64 20.64 -22.39
N ALA A 379 18.83 21.26 -22.35
CA ALA A 379 19.93 20.86 -23.21
C ALA A 379 20.39 19.43 -22.93
N ILE A 380 20.54 19.07 -21.65
CA ILE A 380 20.98 17.75 -21.20
C ILE A 380 19.91 16.68 -21.49
N ALA A 381 18.64 16.94 -21.16
CA ALA A 381 17.57 15.96 -21.34
C ALA A 381 17.27 15.66 -22.82
N GLY A 382 17.50 16.63 -23.71
CA GLY A 382 17.32 16.48 -25.16
C GLY A 382 18.53 15.95 -25.92
N ALA A 383 19.68 15.73 -25.26
CA ALA A 383 20.93 15.37 -25.93
C ALA A 383 21.08 13.87 -26.23
N ASP A 384 22.11 13.56 -27.02
CA ASP A 384 22.63 12.21 -27.27
C ASP A 384 24.12 12.16 -26.85
N PRO A 385 24.54 11.29 -25.91
CA PRO A 385 23.69 10.33 -25.21
C PRO A 385 22.71 11.00 -24.24
N ARG A 386 21.54 10.38 -24.08
CA ARG A 386 20.54 10.82 -23.11
C ARG A 386 20.91 10.29 -21.72
N PRO A 387 20.94 11.14 -20.68
CA PRO A 387 21.23 10.68 -19.33
C PRO A 387 20.17 9.71 -18.81
N TYR A 388 20.60 8.83 -17.90
CA TYR A 388 19.73 7.91 -17.20
C TYR A 388 18.82 8.65 -16.21
N ASN A 389 19.37 9.62 -15.49
CA ASN A 389 18.65 10.42 -14.50
C ASN A 389 19.05 11.89 -14.59
N VAL A 390 18.05 12.75 -14.43
CA VAL A 390 18.24 14.18 -14.22
C VAL A 390 17.24 14.63 -13.16
N HIS A 391 17.71 15.23 -12.09
CA HIS A 391 16.83 15.79 -11.07
C HIS A 391 17.40 17.11 -10.54
N TYR A 392 16.51 17.98 -10.08
CA TYR A 392 16.88 19.29 -9.56
C TYR A 392 16.47 19.42 -8.09
N MET A 393 17.24 20.25 -7.37
CA MET A 393 17.01 20.60 -5.96
C MET A 393 17.10 22.11 -5.81
N ASP A 394 16.14 22.70 -5.09
CA ASP A 394 16.20 24.11 -4.74
C ASP A 394 16.96 24.36 -3.41
N PRO A 395 17.52 25.57 -3.22
CA PRO A 395 18.21 25.95 -1.98
C PRO A 395 17.39 25.71 -0.70
N ASN A 396 16.06 25.88 -0.79
CA ASN A 396 15.20 25.67 0.35
C ASN A 396 15.10 24.21 0.75
N TYR A 397 14.97 23.31 -0.23
CA TYR A 397 14.97 21.88 -0.01
C TYR A 397 16.29 21.41 0.61
N LEU A 398 17.43 21.88 0.08
CA LEU A 398 18.75 21.53 0.61
C LEU A 398 18.90 21.99 2.06
N GLN A 399 18.49 23.22 2.39
CA GLN A 399 18.49 23.66 3.79
C GLN A 399 17.54 22.82 4.67
N LEU A 400 16.40 22.39 4.15
CA LEU A 400 15.48 21.50 4.88
C LEU A 400 16.12 20.14 5.18
N VAL A 401 16.90 19.59 4.25
CA VAL A 401 17.67 18.34 4.43
C VAL A 401 18.77 18.53 5.48
N GLU A 402 19.51 19.64 5.42
CA GLU A 402 20.52 19.99 6.41
C GLU A 402 19.93 20.19 7.81
N GLU A 403 18.82 20.91 7.93
CA GLU A 403 18.07 21.07 9.20
C GLU A 403 17.62 19.73 9.80
N ALA A 404 17.48 18.68 8.97
CA ALA A 404 17.16 17.33 9.40
C ALA A 404 18.39 16.50 9.80
N GLY A 405 19.59 17.07 9.74
CA GLY A 405 20.85 16.48 10.20
C GLY A 405 21.59 15.67 9.14
N PHE A 406 21.32 15.91 7.85
CA PHE A 406 22.01 15.26 6.73
C PHE A 406 22.97 16.23 6.05
N SER A 407 24.07 15.73 5.49
CA SER A 407 24.95 16.55 4.64
C SER A 407 24.24 16.96 3.36
N VAL A 408 24.61 18.12 2.84
CA VAL A 408 24.20 18.61 1.52
C VAL A 408 25.43 19.11 0.76
N PRO A 409 25.47 18.93 -0.57
CA PRO A 409 26.68 19.23 -1.35
C PRO A 409 26.91 20.74 -1.57
N ASP A 410 25.85 21.53 -1.68
CA ASP A 410 25.88 23.00 -1.87
C ASP A 410 24.51 23.56 -1.46
N HIS A 411 24.38 24.89 -1.35
CA HIS A 411 23.10 25.58 -1.05
C HIS A 411 22.53 26.36 -2.25
N ARG A 412 23.15 26.26 -3.42
CA ARG A 412 22.64 26.82 -4.68
C ARG A 412 21.56 25.92 -5.29
N LEU A 413 21.07 26.33 -6.46
CA LEU A 413 20.22 25.47 -7.28
C LEU A 413 21.10 24.36 -7.86
N LEU A 414 20.70 23.11 -7.63
CA LEU A 414 21.48 21.96 -8.06
C LEU A 414 20.76 21.18 -9.16
N LEU A 415 21.54 20.70 -10.13
CA LEU A 415 21.10 19.78 -11.17
C LEU A 415 22.02 18.55 -11.14
N SER A 416 21.49 17.42 -10.67
CA SER A 416 22.17 16.13 -10.70
C SER A 416 21.89 15.45 -12.03
N ILE A 417 22.94 14.89 -12.64
CA ILE A 417 22.92 14.28 -13.96
C ILE A 417 23.71 12.98 -13.89
N ASP A 418 23.03 11.86 -14.17
CA ASP A 418 23.63 10.53 -14.07
C ASP A 418 23.55 9.83 -15.41
N TYR A 419 24.70 9.36 -15.89
CA TYR A 419 24.84 8.53 -17.07
C TYR A 419 25.15 7.09 -16.67
N ASP A 420 24.61 6.15 -17.43
CA ASP A 420 25.00 4.75 -17.36
C ASP A 420 25.00 4.13 -18.77
N GLY A 421 25.81 3.09 -18.96
CA GLY A 421 25.98 2.46 -20.26
C GLY A 421 27.36 1.83 -20.42
N ASP A 422 27.91 1.91 -21.62
CA ASP A 422 29.33 1.62 -21.85
C ASP A 422 30.22 2.83 -21.50
N GLU A 423 31.53 2.59 -21.45
CA GLU A 423 32.52 3.60 -21.07
C GLU A 423 32.55 4.78 -22.06
N GLU A 424 32.29 4.55 -23.35
CA GLU A 424 32.27 5.61 -24.36
C GLU A 424 31.05 6.52 -24.17
N GLU A 425 29.87 5.94 -23.95
CA GLU A 425 28.62 6.65 -23.67
C GLU A 425 28.76 7.54 -22.43
N VAL A 426 29.27 6.98 -21.33
CA VAL A 426 29.49 7.72 -20.08
C VAL A 426 30.50 8.86 -20.28
N ASN A 427 31.60 8.62 -20.99
CA ASN A 427 32.61 9.64 -21.28
C ASN A 427 32.05 10.78 -22.14
N ARG A 428 31.28 10.46 -23.19
CA ARG A 428 30.58 11.47 -24.02
C ARG A 428 29.59 12.28 -23.19
N GLY A 429 28.84 11.62 -22.31
CA GLY A 429 27.93 12.29 -21.36
C GLY A 429 28.66 13.30 -20.46
N GLY A 430 29.81 12.92 -19.89
CA GLY A 430 30.61 13.82 -19.08
C GLY A 430 31.19 15.01 -19.85
N ILE A 431 31.57 14.84 -21.11
CA ILE A 431 32.00 15.95 -22.00
C ILE A 431 30.85 16.91 -22.21
N LEU A 432 29.68 16.39 -22.60
CA LEU A 432 28.46 17.18 -22.81
C LEU A 432 28.07 17.98 -21.56
N VAL A 433 28.15 17.39 -20.36
CA VAL A 433 27.86 18.09 -19.11
C VAL A 433 28.76 19.32 -18.94
N ARG A 434 30.06 19.19 -19.20
CA ARG A 434 31.01 20.32 -19.12
C ARG A 434 30.72 21.39 -20.17
N GLU A 435 30.38 21.00 -21.38
CA GLU A 435 30.01 21.94 -22.45
C GLU A 435 28.72 22.71 -22.13
N VAL A 436 27.70 22.02 -21.63
CA VAL A 436 26.45 22.65 -21.20
C VAL A 436 26.73 23.58 -20.03
N ALA A 437 27.44 23.13 -19.01
CA ALA A 437 27.81 23.95 -17.85
C ALA A 437 28.51 25.25 -18.26
N ALA A 438 29.49 25.18 -19.17
CA ALA A 438 30.20 26.34 -19.68
C ALA A 438 29.29 27.33 -20.44
N ARG A 439 28.31 26.83 -21.20
CA ARG A 439 27.35 27.66 -21.96
C ARG A 439 26.26 28.29 -21.09
N THR A 440 25.80 27.57 -20.07
CA THR A 440 24.67 28.00 -19.22
C THR A 440 25.12 28.62 -17.89
N GLY A 441 26.42 28.82 -17.68
CA GLY A 441 26.96 29.39 -16.44
C GLY A 441 26.81 28.47 -15.21
N GLY A 442 26.71 27.15 -15.43
CA GLY A 442 26.72 26.16 -14.36
C GLY A 442 28.13 25.87 -13.88
N GLU A 443 28.33 25.79 -12.56
CA GLU A 443 29.59 25.31 -11.98
C GLU A 443 29.55 23.80 -11.82
N VAL A 444 30.57 23.10 -12.33
CA VAL A 444 30.71 21.65 -12.13
C VAL A 444 31.28 21.41 -10.74
N LEU A 445 30.51 20.76 -9.87
CA LEU A 445 30.95 20.39 -8.53
C LEU A 445 31.85 19.14 -8.54
N PRO A 446 32.64 18.91 -7.47
CA PRO A 446 33.48 17.72 -7.34
C PRO A 446 32.71 16.41 -7.51
N ALA A 447 33.34 15.42 -8.17
CA ALA A 447 32.72 14.14 -8.47
C ALA A 447 32.27 13.36 -7.21
N GLU A 448 32.98 13.52 -6.08
CA GLU A 448 32.60 12.93 -4.79
C GLU A 448 31.21 13.41 -4.33
N MET A 449 30.93 14.72 -4.43
CA MET A 449 29.61 15.27 -4.09
C MET A 449 28.51 14.76 -5.02
N ALA A 450 28.82 14.59 -6.30
CA ALA A 450 27.87 14.01 -7.25
C ALA A 450 27.55 12.55 -6.93
N LEU A 451 28.57 11.77 -6.54
CA LEU A 451 28.39 10.38 -6.12
C LEU A 451 27.59 10.28 -4.81
N GLU A 452 27.89 11.13 -3.82
CA GLU A 452 27.13 11.18 -2.57
C GLU A 452 25.64 11.46 -2.81
N GLU A 453 25.32 12.43 -3.67
CA GLU A 453 23.92 12.72 -4.03
C GLU A 453 23.26 11.54 -4.76
N TRP A 454 23.99 10.84 -5.64
CA TRP A 454 23.48 9.64 -6.31
C TRP A 454 23.18 8.50 -5.32
N GLU A 455 24.03 8.27 -4.32
CA GLU A 455 23.76 7.25 -3.30
C GLU A 455 22.54 7.61 -2.44
N GLU A 456 22.28 8.91 -2.30
CA GLU A 456 21.16 9.48 -1.59
C GLU A 456 19.86 9.59 -2.43
N ARG A 457 19.84 9.10 -3.68
CA ARG A 457 18.71 9.22 -4.63
C ARG A 457 17.35 8.70 -4.13
N PHE A 458 17.34 7.75 -3.21
CA PHE A 458 16.08 7.25 -2.62
C PHE A 458 15.62 8.10 -1.43
N GLY A 459 16.50 8.97 -0.92
CA GLY A 459 16.32 9.81 0.26
C GLY A 459 15.57 11.11 0.03
N ALA A 460 14.83 11.30 -1.08
CA ALA A 460 14.17 12.57 -1.40
C ALA A 460 13.26 13.12 -0.26
N LEU A 461 12.71 12.25 0.58
CA LEU A 461 11.88 12.61 1.75
C LEU A 461 12.58 12.41 3.11
N ARG A 462 13.90 12.22 3.15
CA ARG A 462 14.69 12.02 4.38
C ARG A 462 14.50 13.16 5.38
N ALA A 463 14.27 14.37 4.87
CA ALA A 463 14.02 15.54 5.71
C ALA A 463 12.74 15.45 6.56
N LYS A 464 11.78 14.55 6.25
CA LYS A 464 10.60 14.31 7.10
C LYS A 464 10.97 13.83 8.51
N ARG A 465 12.18 13.31 8.73
CA ARG A 465 12.68 12.90 10.05
C ARG A 465 12.60 14.03 11.09
N ARG A 466 12.73 15.29 10.67
CA ARG A 466 12.80 16.41 11.61
C ARG A 466 11.45 16.89 12.15
N GLY A 467 10.34 16.48 11.52
CA GLY A 467 9.01 17.08 11.74
C GLY A 467 8.99 18.61 11.47
N PRO A 468 7.82 19.28 11.53
CA PRO A 468 6.46 18.73 11.43
C PRO A 468 6.23 18.09 10.04
N SER A 469 5.01 17.62 9.79
CA SER A 469 4.66 17.02 8.50
C SER A 469 4.90 17.94 7.31
N LEU A 470 5.08 17.34 6.13
CA LEU A 470 5.14 18.04 4.85
C LEU A 470 3.85 17.79 4.07
N LEU A 471 3.21 18.88 3.68
CA LEU A 471 2.19 18.89 2.63
C LEU A 471 2.85 19.28 1.31
N ALA A 472 2.28 18.82 0.20
CA ALA A 472 2.87 19.04 -1.10
C ALA A 472 1.83 19.17 -2.21
N ALA A 473 2.28 19.66 -3.35
CA ALA A 473 1.67 19.46 -4.65
C ALA A 473 2.71 18.81 -5.57
N GLU A 474 2.40 17.62 -6.07
CA GLU A 474 3.19 16.97 -7.13
C GLU A 474 2.54 17.24 -8.47
N THR A 475 3.33 17.77 -9.40
CA THR A 475 2.82 18.31 -10.65
C THR A 475 3.68 17.86 -11.82
N TRP A 476 3.02 17.32 -12.83
CA TRP A 476 3.58 17.08 -14.16
C TRP A 476 3.60 18.40 -14.92
N LEU A 477 4.78 18.88 -15.31
CA LEU A 477 4.99 20.19 -15.93
C LEU A 477 5.83 20.07 -17.20
N PRO A 478 5.57 20.92 -18.21
CA PRO A 478 6.54 21.16 -19.27
C PRO A 478 7.85 21.66 -18.67
N LEU A 479 8.98 21.02 -19.00
CA LEU A 479 10.31 21.39 -18.51
C LEU A 479 10.67 22.84 -18.90
N SER A 480 10.21 23.30 -20.07
CA SER A 480 10.36 24.68 -20.54
C SER A 480 9.65 25.73 -19.68
N SER A 481 8.72 25.29 -18.81
CA SER A 481 7.95 26.16 -17.92
C SER A 481 8.44 26.11 -16.46
N LEU A 482 9.50 25.35 -16.15
CA LEU A 482 9.98 25.14 -14.78
C LEU A 482 10.34 26.46 -14.07
N ASN A 483 11.04 27.35 -14.75
CA ASN A 483 11.41 28.68 -14.25
C ASN A 483 10.18 29.53 -13.93
N ALA A 484 9.23 29.61 -14.86
CA ALA A 484 8.00 30.36 -14.66
C ALA A 484 7.17 29.81 -13.49
N TYR A 485 7.10 28.48 -13.37
CA TYR A 485 6.44 27.79 -12.26
C TYR A 485 7.11 28.12 -10.91
N LEU A 486 8.42 27.87 -10.77
CA LEU A 486 9.15 28.09 -9.51
C LEU A 486 9.19 29.57 -9.12
N THR A 487 9.28 30.48 -10.09
CA THR A 487 9.17 31.93 -9.85
C THR A 487 7.80 32.29 -9.27
N ASP A 488 6.71 31.70 -9.77
CA ASP A 488 5.38 31.95 -9.22
C ASP A 488 5.16 31.29 -7.84
N VAL A 489 5.76 30.12 -7.60
CA VAL A 489 5.81 29.49 -6.25
C VAL A 489 6.58 30.37 -5.27
N GLU A 490 7.71 30.95 -5.68
CA GLU A 490 8.48 31.87 -4.86
C GLU A 490 7.68 33.14 -4.52
N LYS A 491 6.98 33.72 -5.51
CA LYS A 491 6.06 34.86 -5.27
C LYS A 491 4.96 34.48 -4.29
N LEU A 492 4.40 33.27 -4.38
CA LEU A 492 3.43 32.77 -3.40
C LEU A 492 4.05 32.70 -2.00
N GLY A 493 5.28 32.19 -1.90
CA GLY A 493 6.04 32.13 -0.65
C GLY A 493 6.23 33.51 -0.02
N ARG A 494 6.74 34.48 -0.78
CA ARG A 494 6.91 35.88 -0.33
C ARG A 494 5.59 36.52 0.13
N ARG A 495 4.49 36.27 -0.58
CA ARG A 495 3.17 36.82 -0.24
C ARG A 495 2.54 36.20 1.01
N THR A 496 2.85 34.94 1.30
CA THR A 496 2.23 34.17 2.39
C THR A 496 3.13 34.02 3.62
N GLY A 497 4.41 34.37 3.50
CA GLY A 497 5.43 34.11 4.52
C GLY A 497 5.80 32.63 4.65
N ILE A 498 5.41 31.79 3.68
CA ILE A 498 5.65 30.35 3.71
C ILE A 498 6.84 30.01 2.85
N ARG A 499 7.72 29.21 3.44
CA ARG A 499 8.84 28.62 2.74
C ARG A 499 8.38 27.37 2.00
N PHE A 500 8.58 27.36 0.69
CA PHE A 500 8.38 26.19 -0.16
C PHE A 500 9.72 25.51 -0.44
N PHE A 501 9.69 24.19 -0.51
CA PHE A 501 10.84 23.33 -0.79
C PHE A 501 10.56 22.60 -2.10
N ASN A 502 11.46 22.70 -3.07
CA ASN A 502 11.23 22.18 -4.42
C ASN A 502 12.28 21.15 -4.81
N TYR A 503 11.79 20.01 -5.27
CA TYR A 503 12.57 18.87 -5.74
C TYR A 503 11.84 18.26 -6.94
N GLY A 504 12.56 17.80 -7.97
CA GLY A 504 11.86 17.16 -9.08
C GLY A 504 12.76 16.41 -10.06
N HIS A 505 12.17 15.44 -10.74
CA HIS A 505 12.84 14.63 -11.75
C HIS A 505 12.40 15.04 -13.15
N VAL A 506 13.35 15.18 -14.05
CA VAL A 506 13.07 15.27 -15.49
C VAL A 506 12.78 13.85 -15.96
N VAL A 507 11.55 13.62 -16.42
CA VAL A 507 11.03 12.27 -16.73
C VAL A 507 10.89 12.02 -18.23
N SER A 508 11.01 13.07 -19.03
CA SER A 508 11.11 13.01 -20.49
C SER A 508 11.85 14.27 -20.97
N PRO A 509 12.33 14.33 -22.23
CA PRO A 509 13.04 15.50 -22.71
C PRO A 509 12.24 16.82 -22.66
N GLN A 510 10.91 16.73 -22.55
CA GLN A 510 10.01 17.89 -22.48
C GLN A 510 9.29 18.05 -21.14
N ASN A 511 9.38 17.11 -20.19
CA ASN A 511 8.57 17.15 -18.97
C ASN A 511 9.36 16.85 -17.69
N VAL A 512 8.95 17.50 -16.61
CA VAL A 512 9.45 17.33 -15.25
C VAL A 512 8.28 17.01 -14.31
N VAL A 513 8.49 16.06 -13.40
CA VAL A 513 7.62 15.88 -12.24
C VAL A 513 8.23 16.66 -11.10
N SER A 514 7.55 17.73 -10.72
CA SER A 514 8.00 18.68 -9.70
C SER A 514 7.19 18.52 -8.42
N PHE A 515 7.88 18.47 -7.29
CA PHE A 515 7.31 18.35 -5.96
C PHE A 515 7.57 19.63 -5.15
N SER A 516 6.51 20.44 -5.00
CA SER A 516 6.56 21.67 -4.19
C SER A 516 5.94 21.40 -2.82
N MET A 517 6.79 21.37 -1.80
CA MET A 517 6.45 21.01 -0.42
C MET A 517 6.46 22.22 0.50
N TYR A 518 5.75 22.13 1.62
CA TYR A 518 5.81 23.08 2.72
C TYR A 518 5.47 22.39 4.05
N ARG A 519 5.97 22.95 5.15
CA ARG A 519 5.70 22.43 6.50
C ARG A 519 4.24 22.68 6.90
N ALA A 520 3.61 21.67 7.46
CA ALA A 520 2.27 21.74 8.04
C ALA A 520 2.20 20.83 9.27
N ASN A 521 1.73 21.36 10.39
CA ASN A 521 1.61 20.59 11.64
C ASN A 521 0.21 20.00 11.74
N GLU A 522 0.08 18.67 11.61
CA GLU A 522 -1.22 17.99 11.69
C GLU A 522 -1.84 18.03 13.09
N LYS A 523 -1.07 18.36 14.14
CA LYS A 523 -1.59 18.60 15.49
C LYS A 523 -2.33 19.94 15.59
N GLU A 524 -2.02 20.91 14.74
CA GLU A 524 -2.70 22.21 14.67
C GLU A 524 -3.78 22.15 13.57
N VAL A 525 -4.85 21.41 13.84
CA VAL A 525 -5.83 20.98 12.83
C VAL A 525 -6.38 22.16 12.01
N ILE A 526 -6.73 23.27 12.65
CA ILE A 526 -7.25 24.47 11.96
C ILE A 526 -6.18 25.05 11.02
N ASN A 527 -4.95 25.23 11.49
CA ASN A 527 -3.84 25.75 10.67
C ASN A 527 -3.49 24.79 9.52
N TYR A 528 -3.54 23.49 9.76
CA TYR A 528 -3.35 22.45 8.76
C TYR A 528 -4.40 22.56 7.65
N VAL A 529 -5.69 22.58 8.00
CA VAL A 529 -6.80 22.68 7.04
C VAL A 529 -6.70 23.99 6.23
N MET A 530 -6.40 25.10 6.89
CA MET A 530 -6.17 26.38 6.21
C MET A 530 -4.98 26.32 5.26
N SER A 531 -3.97 25.50 5.56
CA SER A 531 -2.79 25.32 4.72
C SER A 531 -3.02 24.50 3.47
N LEU A 532 -4.05 23.64 3.42
CA LEU A 532 -4.47 22.96 2.18
C LEU A 532 -4.83 23.96 1.07
N SER A 533 -5.19 25.20 1.41
CA SER A 533 -5.41 26.26 0.42
C SER A 533 -4.15 26.61 -0.38
N LEU A 534 -2.97 26.41 0.19
CA LEU A 534 -1.69 26.55 -0.51
C LEU A 534 -1.50 25.44 -1.53
N THR A 535 -1.81 24.18 -1.20
CA THR A 535 -1.79 23.07 -2.18
C THR A 535 -2.69 23.38 -3.38
N LYS A 536 -3.90 23.92 -3.13
CA LYS A 536 -4.77 24.38 -4.22
C LYS A 536 -4.16 25.51 -5.06
N LYS A 537 -3.48 26.47 -4.43
CA LYS A 537 -2.76 27.55 -5.15
C LYS A 537 -1.57 27.02 -5.95
N LEU A 538 -0.82 26.05 -5.44
CA LEU A 538 0.25 25.39 -6.18
C LEU A 538 -0.30 24.68 -7.43
N HIS A 539 -1.44 23.99 -7.32
CA HIS A 539 -2.09 23.41 -8.52
C HIS A 539 -2.62 24.47 -9.49
N ASP A 540 -3.09 25.63 -9.02
CA ASP A 540 -3.45 26.75 -9.91
C ASP A 540 -2.22 27.31 -10.65
N ILE A 541 -1.10 27.48 -9.94
CA ILE A 541 0.18 27.93 -10.53
C ILE A 541 0.67 26.90 -11.55
N SER A 542 0.59 25.61 -11.22
CA SER A 542 0.90 24.52 -12.15
C SER A 542 0.06 24.63 -13.42
N GLN A 543 -1.27 24.74 -13.29
CA GLN A 543 -2.18 24.86 -14.43
C GLN A 543 -1.86 26.09 -15.29
N LYS A 544 -1.59 27.23 -14.67
CA LYS A 544 -1.20 28.46 -15.36
C LYS A 544 0.06 28.26 -16.22
N ASN A 545 0.98 27.41 -15.77
CA ASN A 545 2.25 27.10 -16.44
C ASN A 545 2.18 25.85 -17.33
N GLY A 546 0.97 25.38 -17.67
CA GLY A 546 0.74 24.24 -18.57
C GLY A 546 0.89 22.86 -17.92
N GLY A 547 1.00 22.81 -16.59
CA GLY A 547 1.11 21.55 -15.84
C GLY A 547 -0.21 21.04 -15.27
N ARG A 548 -0.18 19.82 -14.74
CA ARG A 548 -1.33 19.12 -14.12
C ARG A 548 -0.88 18.33 -12.88
N PRO A 549 -1.79 17.95 -11.97
CA PRO A 549 -1.45 17.00 -10.90
C PRO A 549 -0.90 15.69 -11.46
N TYR A 550 0.05 15.06 -10.75
CA TYR A 550 0.63 13.77 -11.13
C TYR A 550 -0.28 12.59 -10.75
N GLY A 551 -0.40 12.26 -9.45
CA GLY A 551 -1.36 11.25 -8.96
C GLY A 551 -2.74 11.82 -8.67
N ILE A 552 -3.78 10.98 -8.61
CA ILE A 552 -5.17 11.43 -8.41
C ILE A 552 -5.65 11.15 -6.97
N GLY A 553 -5.74 9.86 -6.62
CA GLY A 553 -6.33 9.39 -5.37
C GLY A 553 -7.66 10.07 -5.04
N VAL A 554 -7.82 10.46 -3.77
CA VAL A 554 -8.95 11.26 -3.31
C VAL A 554 -8.64 12.75 -3.43
N TRP A 555 -7.41 13.14 -3.10
CA TRP A 555 -7.06 14.55 -2.89
C TRP A 555 -7.04 15.39 -4.17
N ASN A 556 -6.73 14.78 -5.32
CA ASN A 556 -6.68 15.49 -6.59
C ASN A 556 -7.93 15.31 -7.46
N THR A 557 -8.96 14.59 -6.98
CA THR A 557 -10.26 14.52 -7.66
C THR A 557 -10.91 15.89 -7.96
N PRO A 558 -10.74 16.97 -7.17
CA PRO A 558 -11.25 18.30 -7.54
C PRO A 558 -10.64 18.89 -8.83
N TYR A 559 -9.58 18.28 -9.37
CA TYR A 559 -8.81 18.76 -10.50
C TYR A 559 -8.87 17.83 -11.72
N LEU A 560 -9.80 16.87 -11.76
CA LEU A 560 -9.93 15.94 -12.90
C LEU A 560 -10.09 16.65 -14.24
N ASP A 561 -10.75 17.82 -14.25
CA ASP A 561 -10.91 18.69 -15.43
C ASP A 561 -9.59 19.31 -15.93
N ARG A 562 -8.51 19.19 -15.16
CA ARG A 562 -7.14 19.61 -15.52
C ARG A 562 -6.27 18.45 -15.99
N ILE A 563 -6.67 17.22 -15.69
CA ILE A 563 -5.90 16.01 -15.97
C ILE A 563 -6.43 15.35 -17.25
N PHE A 564 -7.76 15.27 -17.38
CA PHE A 564 -8.47 14.61 -18.46
C PHE A 564 -9.41 15.57 -19.19
N SER A 565 -9.56 15.33 -20.49
CA SER A 565 -10.66 15.90 -21.28
C SER A 565 -12.02 15.38 -20.79
N LYS A 566 -13.10 16.02 -21.22
CA LYS A 566 -14.46 15.55 -20.88
C LYS A 566 -14.74 14.17 -21.47
N GLU A 567 -14.26 13.92 -22.67
CA GLU A 567 -14.40 12.68 -23.43
C GLU A 567 -13.60 11.56 -22.75
N GLU A 568 -12.35 11.82 -22.38
CA GLU A 568 -11.51 10.87 -21.63
C GLU A 568 -12.14 10.49 -20.29
N LEU A 569 -12.64 11.47 -19.53
CA LEU A 569 -13.28 11.21 -18.24
C LEU A 569 -14.63 10.48 -18.38
N ALA A 570 -15.40 10.75 -19.44
CA ALA A 570 -16.62 10.02 -19.74
C ALA A 570 -16.31 8.55 -20.07
N GLU A 571 -15.26 8.31 -20.86
CA GLU A 571 -14.78 6.98 -21.20
C GLU A 571 -14.27 6.22 -19.97
N LEU A 572 -13.49 6.86 -19.09
CA LEU A 572 -13.06 6.25 -17.81
C LEU A 572 -14.26 5.80 -16.96
N ARG A 573 -15.31 6.64 -16.86
CA ARG A 573 -16.55 6.27 -16.15
C ARG A 573 -17.29 5.13 -16.82
N HIS A 574 -17.33 5.11 -18.15
CA HIS A 574 -17.95 4.04 -18.91
C HIS A 574 -17.25 2.70 -18.65
N ARG A 575 -15.92 2.66 -18.74
CA ARG A 575 -15.09 1.48 -18.41
C ARG A 575 -15.33 1.00 -16.99
N LYS A 576 -15.38 1.92 -16.03
CA LYS A 576 -15.68 1.61 -14.63
C LYS A 576 -17.05 0.96 -14.47
N GLY A 577 -18.09 1.52 -15.10
CA GLY A 577 -19.44 0.96 -15.05
C GLY A 577 -19.56 -0.40 -15.73
N LEU A 578 -18.79 -0.64 -16.80
CA LEU A 578 -18.74 -1.95 -17.48
C LEU A 578 -18.05 -3.02 -16.63
N ARG A 579 -16.93 -2.67 -15.97
CA ARG A 579 -16.07 -3.64 -15.27
C ARG A 579 -16.43 -3.84 -13.81
N ASP A 580 -16.95 -2.81 -13.14
CA ASP A 580 -17.36 -2.85 -11.75
C ASP A 580 -18.73 -2.16 -11.59
N PRO A 581 -19.81 -2.81 -12.02
CA PRO A 581 -21.16 -2.24 -12.00
C PRO A 581 -21.68 -1.94 -10.59
N GLN A 582 -21.21 -2.67 -9.59
CA GLN A 582 -21.55 -2.45 -8.17
C GLN A 582 -20.71 -1.33 -7.56
N GLY A 583 -19.54 -1.01 -8.13
CA GLY A 583 -18.67 0.04 -7.64
C GLY A 583 -17.91 -0.34 -6.37
N ILE A 584 -17.61 -1.63 -6.18
CA ILE A 584 -16.91 -2.15 -5.00
C ILE A 584 -15.39 -1.89 -5.05
N MET A 585 -14.81 -1.80 -6.25
CA MET A 585 -13.36 -1.72 -6.44
C MET A 585 -12.85 -0.30 -6.25
N ASN A 586 -12.14 -0.09 -5.15
CA ASN A 586 -11.57 1.15 -4.68
C ASN A 586 -12.48 2.38 -4.92
N PRO A 587 -13.65 2.45 -4.26
CA PRO A 587 -14.64 3.49 -4.54
C PRO A 587 -14.17 4.88 -4.10
N GLY A 588 -14.64 5.92 -4.81
CA GLY A 588 -14.41 7.32 -4.45
C GLY A 588 -13.11 7.94 -4.99
N LYS A 589 -12.37 7.21 -5.83
CA LYS A 589 -11.12 7.62 -6.48
C LYS A 589 -11.38 7.86 -7.97
N ILE A 590 -10.46 8.56 -8.65
CA ILE A 590 -10.37 8.81 -10.11
C ILE A 590 -11.61 9.41 -10.82
N TYR A 591 -12.78 8.77 -10.74
CA TYR A 591 -13.89 9.02 -11.67
C TYR A 591 -14.79 10.19 -11.28
N ARG A 592 -14.94 10.42 -9.97
CA ARG A 592 -15.84 11.44 -9.43
C ARG A 592 -15.34 11.95 -8.07
N PRO A 593 -15.31 13.28 -7.86
CA PRO A 593 -15.02 13.84 -6.54
C PRO A 593 -16.11 13.49 -5.52
N LEU A 594 -15.69 13.35 -4.27
CA LEU A 594 -16.61 13.31 -3.13
C LEU A 594 -17.41 14.62 -3.03
N ARG A 595 -18.56 14.60 -2.36
CA ARG A 595 -19.50 15.74 -2.32
C ARG A 595 -18.81 17.07 -1.97
N LEU A 596 -18.03 17.13 -0.89
CA LEU A 596 -17.31 18.35 -0.48
C LEU A 596 -16.07 18.68 -1.31
N LEU A 597 -15.59 17.72 -2.10
CA LEU A 597 -14.48 17.86 -3.05
C LEU A 597 -14.97 18.24 -4.46
N LEU A 598 -16.28 18.32 -4.68
CA LEU A 598 -16.83 18.78 -5.96
C LEU A 598 -16.29 20.18 -6.29
N PRO A 599 -15.79 20.43 -7.52
CA PRO A 599 -15.16 21.70 -7.89
C PRO A 599 -15.99 22.95 -7.55
N LEU A 600 -17.32 22.86 -7.67
CA LEU A 600 -18.26 23.94 -7.37
C LEU A 600 -18.29 24.34 -5.89
N LEU A 601 -18.02 23.40 -4.98
CA LEU A 601 -17.96 23.65 -3.53
C LEU A 601 -16.52 23.87 -3.08
N PHE A 602 -15.61 23.03 -3.56
CA PHE A 602 -14.21 23.02 -3.19
C PHE A 602 -13.49 24.30 -3.61
N LYS A 603 -13.54 24.70 -4.90
CA LYS A 603 -12.75 25.84 -5.41
C LYS A 603 -13.12 27.16 -4.68
N PRO A 604 -14.40 27.51 -4.49
CA PRO A 604 -14.78 28.69 -3.70
C PRO A 604 -14.38 28.60 -2.24
N GLY A 605 -14.58 27.45 -1.58
CA GLY A 605 -14.19 27.23 -0.19
C GLY A 605 -12.69 27.42 0.03
N MET A 606 -11.84 26.85 -0.83
CA MET A 606 -10.39 27.01 -0.76
C MET A 606 -9.96 28.47 -0.99
N ASN A 607 -10.63 29.20 -1.89
CA ASN A 607 -10.36 30.62 -2.13
C ASN A 607 -10.73 31.49 -0.92
N ALA A 608 -11.88 31.22 -0.28
CA ALA A 608 -12.28 31.90 0.95
C ALA A 608 -11.28 31.62 2.08
N MET A 609 -10.83 30.37 2.24
CA MET A 609 -9.78 30.03 3.21
C MET A 609 -8.45 30.74 2.92
N ALA A 610 -8.02 30.80 1.66
CA ALA A 610 -6.81 31.54 1.29
C ALA A 610 -6.92 33.05 1.65
N LEU A 611 -8.10 33.66 1.45
CA LEU A 611 -8.36 35.04 1.83
C LEU A 611 -8.33 35.23 3.35
N MET A 612 -9.04 34.38 4.10
CA MET A 612 -9.07 34.41 5.56
C MET A 612 -7.67 34.25 6.15
N ARG A 613 -6.84 33.36 5.60
CA ARG A 613 -5.43 33.23 5.98
C ARG A 613 -4.66 34.54 5.78
N GLY A 614 -4.85 35.21 4.65
CA GLY A 614 -4.22 36.50 4.37
C GLY A 614 -4.66 37.61 5.33
N ILE A 615 -5.90 37.57 5.82
CA ILE A 615 -6.43 38.50 6.82
C ILE A 615 -5.84 38.18 8.21
N VAL A 616 -5.90 36.92 8.64
CA VAL A 616 -5.34 36.46 9.93
C VAL A 616 -3.83 36.69 10.01
N GLY A 617 -3.11 36.53 8.89
CA GLY A 617 -1.68 36.82 8.81
C GLY A 617 -1.32 38.31 8.83
N ARG A 618 -2.24 39.20 8.40
CA ARG A 618 -2.03 40.67 8.42
C ARG A 618 -2.46 41.32 9.73
N VAL A 619 -3.45 40.77 10.42
CA VAL A 619 -3.93 41.22 11.73
C VAL A 619 -3.11 40.49 12.80
N GLY A 620 -1.88 40.96 13.03
CA GLY A 620 -0.89 40.29 13.88
C GLY A 620 -1.41 39.82 15.25
N GLY A 621 -1.00 38.61 15.65
CA GLY A 621 -0.87 38.11 17.02
C GLY A 621 -2.12 37.92 17.90
N ASN A 622 -3.17 38.74 17.75
CA ASN A 622 -4.29 38.77 18.69
C ASN A 622 -5.47 37.86 18.28
N LEU A 623 -5.70 37.61 16.98
CA LEU A 623 -6.73 36.66 16.55
C LEU A 623 -6.28 35.19 16.68
N GLN A 624 -4.97 34.92 16.61
CA GLN A 624 -4.40 33.61 16.89
C GLN A 624 -4.69 33.17 18.34
N LYS A 625 -4.86 34.12 19.27
CA LYS A 625 -5.35 33.86 20.63
C LYS A 625 -6.84 33.48 20.66
N MET A 626 -7.69 34.11 19.83
CA MET A 626 -9.12 33.78 19.72
C MET A 626 -9.37 32.37 19.18
N PHE A 627 -8.63 31.94 18.15
CA PHE A 627 -8.74 30.57 17.62
C PHE A 627 -8.03 29.54 18.48
N SER A 628 -6.97 29.93 19.20
CA SER A 628 -6.34 29.04 20.19
C SER A 628 -7.20 28.78 21.44
N GLY A 629 -8.35 29.46 21.59
CA GLY A 629 -9.34 29.19 22.63
C GLY A 629 -10.15 27.91 22.38
N LEU A 630 -10.18 27.40 21.15
CA LEU A 630 -10.83 26.13 20.81
C LEU A 630 -9.87 24.93 20.91
N ASP A 631 -8.56 25.17 20.77
CA ASP A 631 -7.48 24.18 21.02
C ASP A 631 -6.96 24.25 22.49
N ALA A 632 -7.62 25.00 23.37
CA ALA A 632 -7.19 25.21 24.75
C ALA A 632 -7.61 24.09 25.70
N GLN A 633 -7.08 22.89 25.47
CA GLN A 633 -6.56 22.08 26.58
C GLN A 633 -5.13 21.68 26.24
N LYS A 634 -4.20 22.15 27.07
CA LYS A 634 -2.72 22.00 27.00
C LYS A 634 -1.98 23.09 26.21
N LYS A 635 -1.86 24.27 26.81
CA LYS A 635 -0.68 25.13 26.64
C LYS A 635 0.13 25.15 27.93
N LYS A 636 1.35 24.63 27.88
CA LYS A 636 2.55 25.20 28.53
C LYS A 636 3.80 24.58 27.90
N SER A 637 4.35 25.25 26.88
CA SER A 637 5.78 25.46 26.62
C SER A 637 5.96 25.93 25.18
N GLY A 638 5.93 27.25 24.98
CA GLY A 638 6.45 27.88 23.79
C GLY A 638 7.82 28.44 24.13
N VAL A 639 8.87 27.67 23.86
CA VAL A 639 10.25 28.16 23.79
C VAL A 639 10.84 27.53 22.53
N ILE A 640 11.33 28.36 21.62
CA ILE A 640 12.23 27.91 20.56
C ILE A 640 13.53 27.53 21.27
N VAL A 641 13.77 26.23 21.42
CA VAL A 641 14.99 25.71 22.06
C VAL A 641 16.05 25.47 20.97
N PRO A 642 17.25 26.06 21.07
CA PRO A 642 18.38 25.63 20.24
C PRO A 642 18.77 24.21 20.64
N ILE A 643 18.89 23.32 19.65
CA ILE A 643 19.21 21.90 19.85
C ILE A 643 20.58 21.79 20.55
N PRO A 644 20.68 21.20 21.76
CA PRO A 644 21.96 20.93 22.37
C PRO A 644 22.64 19.75 21.67
N SER A 645 23.97 19.76 21.59
CA SER A 645 24.78 18.62 21.16
C SER A 645 24.40 17.35 21.93
N ILE A 646 24.49 16.19 21.25
CA ILE A 646 24.13 14.82 21.69
C ILE A 646 24.60 14.43 23.12
N ALA A 647 25.53 15.17 23.73
CA ALA A 647 26.01 14.95 25.10
C ALA A 647 25.06 15.33 26.26
N SER A 648 23.91 16.01 26.03
CA SER A 648 23.01 16.43 27.13
C SER A 648 21.81 15.52 27.42
N LEU A 649 21.72 14.35 26.79
CA LEU A 649 20.54 13.47 26.80
C LEU A 649 20.24 12.72 28.11
N CYS A 650 21.03 12.92 29.18
CA CYS A 650 20.91 12.07 30.38
C CYS A 650 20.20 12.67 31.61
N ARG A 651 19.46 13.81 31.51
CA ARG A 651 18.84 14.39 32.73
C ARG A 651 17.35 14.79 32.74
N ASP A 652 16.61 14.77 31.63
CA ASP A 652 15.15 15.07 31.64
C ASP A 652 14.35 13.99 30.87
N SER A 653 13.96 12.93 31.57
CA SER A 653 13.73 11.60 30.98
C SER A 653 12.39 11.33 30.25
N TYR A 654 11.56 12.32 29.92
CA TYR A 654 10.33 12.07 29.14
C TYR A 654 9.95 13.13 28.09
N ALA A 655 10.41 14.37 28.21
CA ALA A 655 10.15 15.41 27.19
C ALA A 655 10.91 15.14 25.87
N GLY A 656 12.09 14.53 25.97
CA GLY A 656 12.83 14.02 24.81
C GLY A 656 12.10 12.88 24.13
N LEU A 657 11.44 11.99 24.89
CA LEU A 657 10.75 10.81 24.34
C LEU A 657 9.55 11.20 23.47
N GLU A 658 8.81 12.27 23.82
CA GLU A 658 7.73 12.79 22.96
C GLU A 658 8.30 13.29 21.63
N THR A 659 9.39 14.06 21.68
CA THR A 659 10.08 14.59 20.50
C THR A 659 10.67 13.46 19.63
N GLU A 660 11.33 12.48 20.24
CA GLU A 660 11.88 11.28 19.58
C GLU A 660 10.78 10.38 18.99
N THR A 661 9.65 10.21 19.68
CA THR A 661 8.48 9.50 19.14
C THR A 661 7.84 10.27 17.97
N LEU A 662 8.01 11.60 17.92
CA LEU A 662 7.53 12.43 16.83
C LEU A 662 8.39 12.35 15.56
N ILE A 663 9.67 11.99 15.66
CA ILE A 663 10.71 11.98 14.61
C ILE A 663 10.47 10.93 13.48
N CYS A 664 9.42 10.12 13.53
CA CYS A 664 9.06 9.24 12.39
C CYS A 664 8.58 10.04 11.17
N GLY A 665 9.35 9.98 10.08
CA GLY A 665 9.10 10.66 8.81
C GLY A 665 8.02 10.03 7.91
N ARG A 666 7.27 9.02 8.37
CA ARG A 666 6.17 8.34 7.65
C ARG A 666 6.46 8.07 6.16
N CYS A 667 7.70 7.73 5.80
CA CYS A 667 8.10 7.41 4.41
C CYS A 667 7.82 5.95 4.02
N GLY A 668 7.55 5.08 4.99
CA GLY A 668 7.25 3.66 4.76
C GLY A 668 8.48 2.78 4.47
N PHE A 669 9.68 3.35 4.30
CA PHE A 669 10.89 2.58 3.97
C PHE A 669 11.27 1.55 5.03
N CYS A 670 11.08 1.88 6.31
CA CYS A 670 11.39 0.97 7.41
C CYS A 670 10.54 -0.30 7.43
N ARG A 671 9.36 -0.30 6.79
CA ARG A 671 8.51 -1.50 6.71
C ARG A 671 9.07 -2.50 5.70
N GLY A 672 9.65 -1.99 4.62
CA GLY A 672 10.26 -2.81 3.58
C GLY A 672 11.36 -3.69 4.16
N VAL A 673 12.31 -3.08 4.84
CA VAL A 673 13.51 -3.75 5.36
C VAL A 673 13.34 -4.36 6.75
N CYS A 674 12.11 -4.49 7.27
CA CYS A 674 11.88 -4.97 8.63
C CYS A 674 11.73 -6.49 8.67
N PRO A 675 12.69 -7.26 9.21
CA PRO A 675 12.60 -8.71 9.25
C PRO A 675 11.38 -9.19 10.05
N VAL A 676 11.04 -8.49 11.14
CA VAL A 676 9.85 -8.81 11.95
C VAL A 676 8.56 -8.59 11.17
N TYR A 677 8.49 -7.58 10.31
CA TYR A 677 7.34 -7.40 9.42
C TYR A 677 7.31 -8.48 8.34
N GLU A 678 8.45 -8.95 7.85
CA GLU A 678 8.48 -10.03 6.87
C GLU A 678 8.02 -11.36 7.46
N GLU A 679 8.30 -11.63 8.74
CA GLU A 679 7.81 -12.82 9.44
C GLU A 679 6.33 -12.70 9.89
N ILE A 680 5.94 -11.59 10.52
CA ILE A 680 4.60 -11.41 11.10
C ILE A 680 3.58 -10.90 10.06
N GLY A 681 4.05 -10.15 9.06
CA GLY A 681 3.25 -9.55 8.00
C GLY A 681 2.47 -8.29 8.39
N TRP A 682 2.21 -8.04 9.68
CA TRP A 682 1.31 -6.97 10.14
C TRP A 682 2.00 -5.63 10.43
N GLU A 683 1.33 -4.50 10.14
CA GLU A 683 1.93 -3.17 10.31
C GLU A 683 2.32 -2.88 11.76
N SER A 684 1.63 -3.44 12.77
CA SER A 684 2.01 -3.27 14.18
C SER A 684 3.39 -3.84 14.52
N ALA A 685 3.87 -4.83 13.74
CA ALA A 685 5.19 -5.39 13.91
C ALA A 685 6.30 -4.44 13.42
N ALA A 686 6.00 -3.62 12.41
CA ALA A 686 6.96 -2.71 11.80
C ALA A 686 7.27 -1.49 12.69
N PRO A 687 8.50 -0.92 12.61
CA PRO A 687 8.84 0.33 13.30
C PRO A 687 7.85 1.47 13.01
N ARG A 688 7.35 1.56 11.77
CA ARG A 688 6.32 2.52 11.36
C ARG A 688 5.06 2.38 12.21
N GLY A 689 4.54 1.16 12.36
CA GLY A 689 3.32 0.89 13.12
C GLY A 689 3.49 1.14 14.61
N LYS A 690 4.61 0.71 15.21
CA LYS A 690 4.94 0.96 16.62
C LYS A 690 4.97 2.46 16.94
N ILE A 691 5.61 3.26 16.09
CA ILE A 691 5.65 4.72 16.28
C ILE A 691 4.27 5.33 16.01
N ALA A 692 3.54 4.85 15.01
CA ALA A 692 2.20 5.32 14.71
C ALA A 692 1.21 5.06 15.86
N PHE A 693 1.38 3.93 16.56
CA PHE A 693 0.64 3.58 17.78
C PHE A 693 1.06 4.46 18.96
N ALA A 694 2.36 4.63 19.20
CA ALA A 694 2.88 5.52 20.25
C ALA A 694 2.42 6.98 20.05
N LYS A 695 2.40 7.49 18.80
CA LYS A 695 1.83 8.81 18.45
C LYS A 695 0.35 8.91 18.82
N ARG A 696 -0.43 7.83 18.67
CA ARG A 696 -1.84 7.80 19.08
C ARG A 696 -1.98 7.88 20.60
N LEU A 697 -1.22 7.07 21.35
CA LEU A 697 -1.26 7.08 22.82
C LEU A 697 -0.84 8.45 23.40
N ASN A 698 0.20 9.07 22.85
CA ASN A 698 0.68 10.39 23.29
C ASN A 698 -0.20 11.55 22.80
N GLY A 699 -0.93 11.35 21.69
CA GLY A 699 -1.79 12.35 21.07
C GLY A 699 -3.13 12.60 21.76
N GLY A 700 -3.49 11.81 22.78
CA GLY A 700 -4.64 12.03 23.65
C GLY A 700 -5.92 12.41 22.92
N ASN A 701 -6.55 11.44 22.25
CA ASN A 701 -7.98 11.42 21.92
C ASN A 701 -8.35 9.96 21.66
N GLY A 702 -8.79 9.29 22.73
CA GLY A 702 -9.60 8.08 22.66
C GLY A 702 -11.03 8.44 22.36
#